data_AF-A0ABD1HEV5-F1
#
_entry.id   AF-A0ABD1HEV5-F1
#
_cell.length_a   1.000
_cell.length_b   1.000
_cell.length_c   1.000
_cell.angle_alpha   90.00
_cell.angle_beta   90.00
_cell.angle_gamma   90.00
#
_symmetry.space_group_name_H-M   'P 1'
#
loop_
_entity.id
_entity.type
_entity.pdbx_description
1 polymer ?
#
loop_
_entity_poly.entity_id
_entity_poly.type
_entity_poly.pdbx_seq_one_letter_code
_entity_poly.pdbx_strand_id
1 'polypeptide(L)'
;MADVYGNSGGGGLLRVSMCGDAQAREIEQLSREGSQYSLSTGILPSLGARSNRRVRLPPFIISPYDRRYRAWQNFLVVLVVYTAWVSPFEFGFLDTPARPLSITDNIVNGFFFIDIVLTFFVAYLDRSTYLLVDDRKRIAKKYLFSWFLFDAVSTIPSELARKILPKPLQTYGVFNMLRLWRLRRVGSLFSRLEKDKNFNYFWVRCVKLVCVTLFAVHCAGCFYYLLAAHYPNPEKTWIGAAIENFHDKSIWLRYVTSIYWSITTLTTVGYGDLHAENTREMIFDIFYMLFNLGLTAYLIGNMTNLVVHGTSKTRQFRDTIQAASSFAQRNQLPARLQDQMLSHLCLKFRTDSEGLQQQESLDSLPKAIRSSISHFLFYALVEKAYLFREVSNDLLFQLVSEMKAEYFPPKEDVILQNEAPTDFYILVTGAVDLLVLKNGVEQVVGEAKNGELCGEIGVLCYRPQLFTVRTKKLCQLLRLNRTTFLNIIQANVGDGTIIMNNLLKHLKQLKDPIMDGVLVETENMLARGRLDLPLTLCFAALRGDDLLLHHLLKRGLDPNESDNNGRTALHIAAAQGNENCVLLLMDFGADVNCRDSEGSIPLWEAMFGMHNQVVKLLSDNGAAIAIGDVGLFACSAAEQNNLGLLKEIVRRGGDVTRSKSNGCTALHVAVCEGNIEMVRFLLDQGTDVYKGDENGWTARDLAEQQGHDEIKELFDSYKVSKTEEPAVTIPEERHGVRFLEKFRSEPTISPVNQDSSFPAPDGSWGRSRPRRRTSNFYNSLFGIMSAAQLGDSSSHLPVDNNATGAAPAVRRTYAARVTVSCPEKGDIAGKLVLLPQSFQELLEIGAKKYGFVPAKIMSKDGAGIDNIELIRDGDQLVLVSDDTNYGTD
;
A
#
# COMPACT_ATOMS: atom_id res chain seq x y z
N MET A 1 -15.07 54.66 9.50
CA MET A 1 -15.97 54.55 10.65
C MET A 1 -15.25 53.74 11.72
N ALA A 2 -15.08 54.18 12.96
CA ALA A 2 -15.16 55.54 13.51
C ALA A 2 -14.31 55.56 14.81
N ASP A 3 -13.71 56.70 15.13
CA ASP A 3 -12.98 56.92 16.40
C ASP A 3 -13.93 57.25 17.56
N VAL A 4 -13.32 57.56 18.72
CA VAL A 4 -13.87 58.31 19.89
C VAL A 4 -14.71 57.42 20.85
N TYR A 5 -14.28 57.15 22.09
CA TYR A 5 -14.13 58.11 23.20
C TYR A 5 -13.15 57.65 24.28
N GLY A 6 -12.38 58.59 24.84
CA GLY A 6 -11.82 58.47 26.18
C GLY A 6 -12.66 59.25 27.20
N ASN A 7 -12.51 58.96 28.50
CA ASN A 7 -13.03 59.85 29.54
C ASN A 7 -12.12 59.89 30.81
N SER A 8 -12.32 60.95 31.59
CA SER A 8 -11.51 61.47 32.70
C SER A 8 -11.23 60.53 33.89
N GLY A 9 -10.13 60.79 34.60
CA GLY A 9 -9.78 60.12 35.86
C GLY A 9 -10.27 60.85 37.14
N GLY A 10 -9.97 60.27 38.31
CA GLY A 10 -10.32 60.84 39.62
C GLY A 10 -10.05 59.88 40.80
N GLY A 11 -8.87 60.03 41.44
CA GLY A 11 -8.29 59.24 42.54
C GLY A 11 -9.15 58.49 43.57
N GLY A 12 -8.63 57.35 44.04
CA GLY A 12 -9.11 56.64 45.23
C GLY A 12 -8.36 55.33 45.48
N LEU A 13 -7.59 55.25 46.58
CA LEU A 13 -6.78 54.08 47.00
C LEU A 13 -7.45 52.71 46.82
N LEU A 14 -6.76 51.78 46.14
CA LEU A 14 -6.63 50.39 46.61
C LEU A 14 -5.36 49.73 46.03
N ARG A 15 -4.56 49.12 46.90
CA ARG A 15 -3.17 48.72 46.64
C ARG A 15 -3.10 47.29 46.10
N VAL A 16 -3.01 47.11 44.78
CA VAL A 16 -2.71 45.81 44.16
C VAL A 16 -1.32 45.85 43.53
N SER A 17 -0.48 44.89 43.91
CA SER A 17 0.93 44.81 43.51
C SER A 17 1.08 44.57 42.01
N MET A 18 1.85 45.42 41.31
CA MET A 18 2.24 45.15 39.91
C MET A 18 3.10 43.90 39.83
N CYS A 19 2.52 42.80 39.37
CA CYS A 19 3.25 41.56 39.01
C CYS A 19 3.36 41.35 37.49
N GLY A 20 2.87 42.31 36.68
CA GLY A 20 2.83 42.20 35.21
C GLY A 20 4.13 42.56 34.49
N ASP A 21 4.81 43.63 34.90
CA ASP A 21 5.99 44.17 34.18
C ASP A 21 7.19 43.22 34.12
N ALA A 22 7.34 42.34 35.11
CA ALA A 22 8.40 41.32 35.09
C ALA A 22 8.11 40.22 34.05
N GLN A 23 6.84 39.78 33.95
CA GLN A 23 6.42 38.77 32.97
C GLN A 23 6.37 39.31 31.55
N ALA A 24 5.94 40.56 31.35
CA ALA A 24 5.99 41.21 30.03
C ALA A 24 7.44 41.28 29.51
N ARG A 25 8.40 41.68 30.36
CA ARG A 25 9.83 41.72 29.99
C ARG A 25 10.46 40.33 29.80
N GLU A 26 10.02 39.30 30.54
CA GLU A 26 10.44 37.91 30.27
C GLU A 26 9.93 37.41 28.91
N ILE A 27 8.68 37.72 28.54
CA ILE A 27 8.09 37.37 27.24
C ILE A 27 8.79 38.12 26.09
N GLU A 28 9.09 39.41 26.27
CA GLU A 28 9.80 40.21 25.28
C GLU A 28 11.27 39.77 25.10
N GLN A 29 11.94 39.32 26.18
CA GLN A 29 13.25 38.67 26.07
C GLN A 29 13.19 37.28 25.41
N LEU A 30 12.11 36.51 25.61
CA LEU A 30 11.89 35.22 24.92
C LEU A 30 11.74 35.39 23.40
N SER A 31 11.18 36.50 22.92
CA SER A 31 11.11 36.83 21.50
C SER A 31 12.49 37.07 20.86
N ARG A 32 13.43 37.64 21.63
CA ARG A 32 14.68 38.21 21.10
C ARG A 32 15.90 37.26 21.10
N GLU A 33 15.77 36.06 21.66
CA GLU A 33 16.88 35.10 21.84
C GLU A 33 16.68 33.70 21.21
N GLY A 34 16.05 33.65 20.03
CA GLY A 34 15.98 32.43 19.23
C GLY A 34 14.91 31.44 19.69
N SER A 35 14.55 30.50 18.81
CA SER A 35 13.44 29.58 19.09
C SER A 35 13.76 28.63 20.25
N GLN A 36 12.75 28.34 21.07
CA GLN A 36 12.83 27.40 22.20
C GLN A 36 13.28 25.98 21.76
N TYR A 37 13.19 25.68 20.47
CA TYR A 37 13.63 24.44 19.82
C TYR A 37 15.15 24.38 19.52
N SER A 38 15.92 25.42 19.82
CA SER A 38 17.38 25.45 19.60
C SER A 38 18.17 24.67 20.65
N LEU A 39 18.04 23.34 20.66
CA LEU A 39 18.75 22.43 21.57
C LEU A 39 20.28 22.37 21.35
N SER A 40 20.82 23.00 20.30
CA SER A 40 22.26 23.05 19.98
C SER A 40 23.15 23.68 21.06
N THR A 41 22.55 24.39 22.03
CA THR A 41 23.24 24.97 23.20
C THR A 41 22.57 24.61 24.53
N GLY A 42 21.57 23.72 24.51
CA GLY A 42 20.83 23.28 25.69
C GLY A 42 21.48 22.06 26.33
N ILE A 43 21.45 22.01 27.67
CA ILE A 43 21.84 20.81 28.41
C ILE A 43 20.67 19.82 28.34
N LEU A 44 20.94 18.61 27.85
CA LEU A 44 19.98 17.52 27.90
C LEU A 44 19.78 17.08 29.36
N PRO A 45 18.56 17.12 29.91
CA PRO A 45 18.29 16.59 31.23
C PRO A 45 18.40 15.06 31.23
N SER A 46 18.72 14.48 32.39
CA SER A 46 18.61 13.04 32.58
C SER A 46 17.14 12.59 32.51
N LEU A 47 16.92 11.36 32.04
CA LEU A 47 15.59 10.77 31.90
C LEU A 47 14.83 10.82 33.24
N GLY A 48 13.64 11.42 33.26
CA GLY A 48 12.81 11.58 34.46
C GLY A 48 13.16 12.78 35.37
N ALA A 49 14.18 13.58 35.05
CA ALA A 49 14.49 14.80 35.81
C ALA A 49 13.51 15.95 35.51
N ARG A 50 13.05 16.67 36.56
CA ARG A 50 12.21 17.88 36.44
C ARG A 50 13.03 19.11 36.02
N SER A 51 13.54 19.16 34.80
CA SER A 51 14.39 20.27 34.32
C SER A 51 13.59 21.45 33.77
N ASN A 52 12.80 22.12 34.61
CA ASN A 52 12.00 23.28 34.17
C ASN A 52 12.55 24.64 34.64
N ARG A 53 13.89 24.76 34.76
CA ARG A 53 14.58 26.03 34.98
C ARG A 53 15.84 26.10 34.13
N ARG A 54 15.99 27.22 33.39
CA ARG A 54 17.32 27.71 32.98
C ARG A 54 18.20 27.69 34.24
N VAL A 55 19.34 27.01 34.20
CA VAL A 55 20.23 26.87 35.38
C VAL A 55 20.64 28.28 35.82
N ARG A 56 20.05 28.76 36.92
CA ARG A 56 20.42 30.05 37.53
C ARG A 56 21.77 29.85 38.21
N LEU A 57 22.83 30.06 37.46
CA LEU A 57 24.19 30.04 37.97
C LEU A 57 24.33 31.02 39.14
N PRO A 58 25.11 30.68 40.17
CA PRO A 58 25.39 31.61 41.26
C PRO A 58 26.13 32.84 40.72
N PRO A 59 25.98 34.01 41.38
CA PRO A 59 26.70 35.21 40.98
C PRO A 59 28.21 34.94 40.90
N PHE A 60 28.85 35.59 39.92
CA PHE A 60 30.26 35.40 39.54
C PHE A 60 30.62 34.02 38.96
N ILE A 61 29.66 33.21 38.48
CA ILE A 61 29.94 32.07 37.60
C ILE A 61 29.40 32.34 36.19
N ILE A 62 30.27 32.17 35.20
CA ILE A 62 30.02 32.41 33.78
C ILE A 62 29.57 31.09 33.14
N SER A 63 28.46 31.14 32.38
CA SER A 63 28.02 30.00 31.57
C SER A 63 28.96 29.81 30.37
N PRO A 64 29.43 28.58 30.07
CA PRO A 64 30.24 28.31 28.88
C PRO A 64 29.46 28.59 27.57
N TYR A 65 28.14 28.71 27.64
CA TYR A 65 27.28 28.99 26.49
C TYR A 65 26.93 30.47 26.29
N ASP A 66 27.29 31.36 27.23
CA ASP A 66 27.03 32.80 27.16
C ASP A 66 27.61 33.42 25.88
N ARG A 67 26.82 34.27 25.20
CA ARG A 67 27.23 35.02 24.01
C ARG A 67 28.48 35.87 24.28
N ARG A 68 28.59 36.51 25.45
CA ARG A 68 29.73 37.36 25.82
C ARG A 68 31.01 36.54 25.96
N TYR A 69 30.95 35.42 26.68
CA TYR A 69 32.09 34.52 26.83
C TYR A 69 32.47 33.83 25.51
N ARG A 70 31.50 33.51 24.65
CA ARG A 70 31.77 32.99 23.29
C ARG A 70 32.47 34.03 22.40
N ALA A 71 32.08 35.30 22.48
CA ALA A 71 32.77 36.38 21.78
C ALA A 71 34.22 36.56 22.28
N TRP A 72 34.43 36.51 23.60
CA TRP A 72 35.76 36.51 24.23
C TRP A 72 36.62 35.32 23.75
N GLN A 73 36.08 34.10 23.72
CA GLN A 73 36.78 32.93 23.17
C GLN A 73 37.18 33.12 21.69
N ASN A 74 36.28 33.67 20.87
CA ASN A 74 36.55 33.91 19.45
C ASN A 74 37.66 34.98 19.28
N PHE A 75 37.62 36.06 20.06
CA PHE A 75 38.68 37.08 20.11
C PHE A 75 40.03 36.47 20.50
N LEU A 76 40.07 35.63 21.54
CA LEU A 76 41.30 34.94 21.93
C LEU A 76 41.82 34.02 20.82
N VAL A 77 40.97 33.36 20.03
CA VAL A 77 41.43 32.54 18.89
C VAL A 77 42.15 33.38 17.84
N VAL A 78 41.71 34.62 17.57
CA VAL A 78 42.45 35.53 16.67
C VAL A 78 43.84 35.82 17.24
N LEU A 79 43.96 36.09 18.54
CA LEU A 79 45.26 36.26 19.21
C LEU A 79 46.11 34.98 19.17
N VAL A 80 45.51 33.79 19.27
CA VAL A 80 46.23 32.52 19.13
C VAL A 80 46.83 32.39 17.74
N VAL A 81 46.07 32.70 16.67
CA VAL A 81 46.57 32.65 15.29
C VAL A 81 47.76 33.61 15.10
N TYR A 82 47.67 34.84 15.61
CA TYR A 82 48.80 35.77 15.66
C TYR A 82 50.02 35.15 16.36
N THR A 83 49.86 34.61 17.58
CA THR A 83 51.01 34.04 18.32
C THR A 83 51.59 32.79 17.67
N ALA A 84 50.76 31.98 17.00
CA ALA A 84 51.22 30.80 16.28
C ALA A 84 52.07 31.17 15.06
N TRP A 85 51.74 32.26 14.37
CA TRP A 85 52.56 32.76 13.26
C TRP A 85 53.83 33.47 13.75
N VAL A 86 53.72 34.29 14.79
CA VAL A 86 54.84 35.10 15.29
C VAL A 86 55.88 34.26 16.02
N SER A 87 55.51 33.26 16.83
CA SER A 87 56.48 32.55 17.68
C SER A 87 57.59 31.82 16.90
N PRO A 88 57.30 31.05 15.81
CA PRO A 88 58.35 30.46 14.98
C PRO A 88 59.17 31.50 14.23
N PHE A 89 58.55 32.60 13.79
CA PHE A 89 59.22 33.68 13.09
C PHE A 89 60.23 34.42 13.99
N GLU A 90 59.82 34.78 15.21
CA GLU A 90 60.74 35.34 16.22
C GLU A 90 61.88 34.37 16.53
N PHE A 91 61.58 33.09 16.67
CA PHE A 91 62.57 32.07 17.01
C PHE A 91 63.58 31.84 15.88
N GLY A 92 63.17 31.92 14.62
CA GLY A 92 64.05 31.72 13.47
C GLY A 92 64.83 32.96 13.05
N PHE A 93 64.19 34.13 12.96
CA PHE A 93 64.71 35.29 12.24
C PHE A 93 65.18 36.46 13.12
N LEU A 94 64.91 36.46 14.44
CA LEU A 94 65.21 37.60 15.32
C LEU A 94 66.11 37.21 16.48
N ASP A 95 67.34 37.74 16.53
CA ASP A 95 68.25 37.54 17.66
C ASP A 95 67.92 38.46 18.86
N THR A 96 67.25 39.60 18.60
CA THR A 96 66.86 40.59 19.60
C THR A 96 65.39 41.00 19.46
N PRO A 97 64.69 41.30 20.57
CA PRO A 97 63.29 41.70 20.52
C PRO A 97 63.13 43.07 19.86
N ALA A 98 62.47 43.12 18.71
CA ALA A 98 62.04 44.38 18.11
C ALA A 98 61.05 45.08 19.05
N ARG A 99 61.33 46.34 19.44
CA ARG A 99 60.50 47.11 20.40
C ARG A 99 58.98 47.05 20.12
N PRO A 100 58.47 47.30 18.90
CA PRO A 100 57.02 47.24 18.65
C PRO A 100 56.44 45.82 18.79
N LEU A 101 57.23 44.78 18.48
CA LEU A 101 56.81 43.38 18.58
C LEU A 101 56.72 42.94 20.06
N SER A 102 57.73 43.27 20.88
CA SER A 102 57.69 42.98 22.33
C SER A 102 56.50 43.67 23.03
N ILE A 103 56.19 44.92 22.68
CA ILE A 103 55.01 45.63 23.22
C ILE A 103 53.72 44.87 22.86
N THR A 104 53.57 44.48 21.59
CA THR A 104 52.40 43.74 21.09
C THR A 104 52.26 42.40 21.79
N ASP A 105 53.36 41.65 21.93
CA ASP A 105 53.38 40.35 22.60
C ASP A 105 53.05 40.44 24.09
N ASN A 106 53.53 41.47 24.79
CA ASN A 106 53.22 41.70 26.19
C ASN A 106 51.73 42.04 26.38
N ILE A 107 51.12 42.82 25.47
CA ILE A 107 49.66 43.05 25.45
C ILE A 107 48.91 41.73 25.24
N VAL A 108 49.34 40.91 24.29
CA VAL A 108 48.74 39.58 24.02
C VAL A 108 48.86 38.65 25.23
N ASN A 109 50.02 38.62 25.90
CA ASN A 109 50.22 37.86 27.14
C ASN A 109 49.28 38.35 28.26
N GLY A 110 49.02 39.65 28.35
CA GLY A 110 48.03 40.23 29.26
C GLY A 110 46.62 39.70 29.03
N PHE A 111 46.16 39.58 27.78
CA PHE A 111 44.86 38.98 27.46
C PHE A 111 44.77 37.49 27.84
N PHE A 112 45.84 36.70 27.65
CA PHE A 112 45.87 35.31 28.10
C PHE A 112 45.93 35.18 29.64
N PHE A 113 46.60 36.10 30.33
CA PHE A 113 46.56 36.16 31.80
C PHE A 113 45.16 36.45 32.33
N ILE A 114 44.43 37.39 31.73
CA ILE A 114 43.02 37.66 32.04
C ILE A 114 42.17 36.40 31.81
N ASP A 115 42.41 35.64 30.75
CA ASP A 115 41.68 34.40 30.50
C ASP A 115 41.98 33.29 31.53
N ILE A 116 43.23 33.14 31.98
CA ILE A 116 43.58 32.21 33.08
C ILE A 116 42.74 32.54 34.32
N VAL A 117 42.66 33.81 34.71
CA VAL A 117 41.81 34.24 35.83
C VAL A 117 40.33 33.96 35.55
N LEU A 118 39.84 34.28 34.34
CA LEU A 118 38.44 34.12 33.96
C LEU A 118 37.99 32.65 33.92
N THR A 119 38.86 31.72 33.50
CA THR A 119 38.54 30.27 33.44
C THR A 119 38.25 29.64 34.80
N PHE A 120 38.76 30.19 35.92
CA PHE A 120 38.36 29.76 37.27
C PHE A 120 36.89 30.06 37.60
N PHE A 121 36.25 30.97 36.86
CA PHE A 121 34.85 31.35 37.01
C PHE A 121 33.92 30.73 35.95
N VAL A 122 34.43 29.91 35.04
CA VAL A 122 33.64 29.30 33.96
C VAL A 122 33.14 27.92 34.40
N ALA A 123 31.82 27.74 34.41
CA ALA A 123 31.21 26.45 34.67
C ALA A 123 31.54 25.44 33.55
N TYR A 124 31.62 24.15 33.87
CA TYR A 124 31.93 23.11 32.89
C TYR A 124 30.83 22.05 32.81
N LEU A 125 30.66 21.44 31.64
CA LEU A 125 29.82 20.26 31.47
C LEU A 125 30.57 19.02 31.96
N ASP A 126 29.97 18.29 32.90
CA ASP A 126 30.48 16.99 33.33
C ASP A 126 30.11 15.89 32.31
N ARG A 127 31.01 14.93 32.06
CA ARG A 127 30.85 13.95 30.97
C ARG A 127 30.01 12.73 31.33
N SER A 128 29.91 12.40 32.61
CA SER A 128 29.09 11.28 33.08
C SER A 128 27.65 11.72 33.36
N THR A 129 27.47 12.86 34.03
CA THR A 129 26.13 13.37 34.37
C THR A 129 25.50 14.26 33.30
N TYR A 130 26.29 14.78 32.35
CA TYR A 130 25.89 15.84 31.40
C TYR A 130 25.34 17.11 32.06
N LEU A 131 25.51 17.28 33.37
CA LEU A 131 25.09 18.48 34.09
C LEU A 131 26.19 19.55 34.09
N LEU A 132 25.76 20.80 34.27
CA LEU A 132 26.66 21.93 34.46
C LEU A 132 27.16 21.94 35.91
N VAL A 133 28.47 21.88 36.11
CA VAL A 133 29.10 22.00 37.42
C VAL A 133 29.50 23.46 37.65
N ASP A 134 28.88 24.07 38.66
CA ASP A 134 29.03 25.47 39.08
C ASP A 134 29.81 25.65 40.41
N ASP A 135 30.08 24.54 41.12
CA ASP A 135 30.92 24.54 42.34
C ASP A 135 32.35 25.00 42.03
N ARG A 136 32.69 26.21 42.50
CA ARG A 136 34.01 26.85 42.41
C ARG A 136 35.16 25.93 42.82
N LYS A 137 34.99 25.09 43.85
CA LYS A 137 36.06 24.18 44.31
C LYS A 137 36.33 23.08 43.28
N ARG A 138 35.28 22.56 42.64
CA ARG A 138 35.40 21.55 41.56
C ARG A 138 35.96 22.17 40.28
N ILE A 139 35.51 23.36 39.91
CA ILE A 139 36.04 24.12 38.76
C ILE A 139 37.54 24.38 38.94
N ALA A 140 37.94 24.96 40.07
CA ALA A 140 39.35 25.25 40.36
C ALA A 140 40.21 23.97 40.41
N LYS A 141 39.76 22.92 41.11
CA LYS A 141 40.47 21.63 41.15
C LYS A 141 40.63 21.04 39.75
N LYS A 142 39.58 21.03 38.93
CA LYS A 142 39.62 20.52 37.56
C LYS A 142 40.62 21.30 36.70
N TYR A 143 40.59 22.64 36.74
CA TYR A 143 41.49 23.46 35.92
C TYR A 143 42.96 23.33 36.36
N LEU A 144 43.20 23.36 37.69
CA LEU A 144 44.53 23.25 38.29
C LEU A 144 45.24 21.94 37.91
N PHE A 145 44.51 20.81 37.94
CA PHE A 145 45.06 19.50 37.60
C PHE A 145 45.06 19.17 36.09
N SER A 146 44.34 19.92 35.24
CA SER A 146 44.26 19.61 33.80
C SER A 146 45.16 20.48 32.93
N TRP A 147 45.08 21.81 33.05
CA TRP A 147 45.63 22.71 32.03
C TRP A 147 46.39 23.92 32.59
N PHE A 148 46.17 24.28 33.86
CA PHE A 148 46.72 25.48 34.47
C PHE A 148 48.24 25.61 34.31
N LEU A 149 49.01 24.56 34.58
CA LEU A 149 50.48 24.59 34.51
C LEU A 149 50.97 25.02 33.12
N PHE A 150 50.46 24.40 32.07
CA PHE A 150 50.85 24.70 30.70
C PHE A 150 50.34 26.06 30.22
N ASP A 151 49.12 26.46 30.62
CA ASP A 151 48.61 27.81 30.32
C ASP A 151 49.47 28.89 30.98
N ALA A 152 49.81 28.73 32.27
CA ALA A 152 50.67 29.63 33.02
C ALA A 152 52.07 29.74 32.39
N VAL A 153 52.74 28.61 32.13
CA VAL A 153 54.06 28.58 31.46
C VAL A 153 54.00 29.25 30.09
N SER A 154 52.96 28.98 29.30
CA SER A 154 52.79 29.61 27.98
C SER A 154 52.55 31.13 28.04
N THR A 155 52.20 31.68 29.21
CA THR A 155 51.81 33.09 29.41
C THR A 155 52.94 33.95 30.02
N ILE A 156 54.02 33.34 30.51
CA ILE A 156 55.18 34.06 31.06
C ILE A 156 55.84 34.92 29.96
N PRO A 157 56.04 36.24 30.18
CA PRO A 157 56.76 37.10 29.25
C PRO A 157 58.19 36.64 28.99
N SER A 158 58.63 36.67 27.74
CA SER A 158 59.95 36.20 27.32
C SER A 158 61.11 37.01 27.90
N GLU A 159 60.90 38.30 28.15
CA GLU A 159 61.85 39.17 28.87
C GLU A 159 62.02 38.78 30.34
N LEU A 160 60.95 38.30 30.98
CA LEU A 160 61.00 37.82 32.37
C LEU A 160 61.65 36.44 32.44
N ALA A 161 61.30 35.53 31.52
CA ALA A 161 61.94 34.22 31.41
C ALA A 161 63.46 34.34 31.23
N ARG A 162 63.93 35.23 30.35
CA ARG A 162 65.37 35.44 30.09
C ARG A 162 66.14 35.93 31.32
N LYS A 163 65.52 36.71 32.21
CA LYS A 163 66.13 37.19 33.47
C LYS A 163 66.31 36.08 34.51
N ILE A 164 65.53 35.00 34.42
CA ILE A 164 65.50 33.89 35.39
C ILE A 164 66.36 32.71 34.92
N LEU A 165 66.61 32.58 33.61
CA LEU A 165 67.22 31.40 33.00
C LEU A 165 68.76 31.48 32.93
N PRO A 166 69.49 30.37 33.15
CA PRO A 166 70.96 30.35 33.06
C PRO A 166 71.49 30.58 31.64
N LYS A 167 72.69 31.15 31.54
CA LYS A 167 73.36 31.61 30.30
C LYS A 167 73.21 30.70 29.05
N PRO A 168 73.41 29.37 29.08
CA PRO A 168 73.29 28.54 27.88
C PRO A 168 71.87 28.43 27.30
N LEU A 169 70.84 28.89 28.01
CA LEU A 169 69.45 28.90 27.56
C LEU A 169 68.91 30.32 27.30
N GLN A 170 69.77 31.34 27.30
CA GLN A 170 69.36 32.75 27.11
C GLN A 170 69.10 33.16 25.66
N THR A 171 69.15 32.22 24.71
CA THR A 171 68.78 32.44 23.30
C THR A 171 67.34 32.95 23.20
N TYR A 172 67.12 34.03 22.43
CA TYR A 172 65.78 34.53 22.18
C TYR A 172 64.93 33.46 21.46
N GLY A 173 63.61 33.46 21.69
CA GLY A 173 62.68 32.59 20.97
C GLY A 173 62.47 31.16 21.51
N VAL A 174 63.45 30.50 22.16
CA VAL A 174 63.26 29.11 22.67
C VAL A 174 62.06 29.02 23.64
N PHE A 175 61.96 29.97 24.57
CA PHE A 175 60.83 30.05 25.49
C PHE A 175 59.55 30.55 24.79
N ASN A 176 59.65 31.28 23.68
CA ASN A 176 58.49 31.74 22.90
C ASN A 176 57.79 30.56 22.22
N MET A 177 58.50 29.48 21.88
CA MET A 177 57.88 28.25 21.34
C MET A 177 56.89 27.59 22.32
N LEU A 178 57.01 27.81 23.63
CA LEU A 178 56.02 27.35 24.62
C LEU A 178 54.66 28.06 24.47
N ARG A 179 54.61 29.23 23.81
CA ARG A 179 53.35 29.92 23.46
C ARG A 179 52.50 29.10 22.49
N LEU A 180 53.09 28.19 21.70
CA LEU A 180 52.37 27.31 20.78
C LEU A 180 51.36 26.38 21.49
N TRP A 181 51.52 26.14 22.79
CA TRP A 181 50.50 25.45 23.61
C TRP A 181 49.09 26.06 23.46
N ARG A 182 49.01 27.37 23.22
CA ARG A 182 47.75 28.11 23.03
C ARG A 182 46.94 27.62 21.81
N LEU A 183 47.57 26.97 20.83
CA LEU A 183 46.93 26.42 19.61
C LEU A 183 45.78 25.44 19.89
N ARG A 184 45.75 24.78 21.05
CA ARG A 184 44.63 23.90 21.45
C ARG A 184 43.26 24.60 21.40
N ARG A 185 43.23 25.94 21.55
CA ARG A 185 42.01 26.76 21.43
C ARG A 185 41.47 26.79 19.99
N VAL A 186 42.34 26.81 18.98
CA VAL A 186 41.98 26.69 17.55
C VAL A 186 41.39 25.30 17.28
N GLY A 187 42.01 24.24 17.81
CA GLY A 187 41.47 22.88 17.73
C GLY A 187 40.07 22.75 18.34
N SER A 188 39.83 23.39 19.49
CA SER A 188 38.49 23.46 20.10
C SER A 188 37.49 24.29 19.30
N LEU A 189 37.92 25.32 18.57
CA LEU A 189 37.05 26.07 17.67
C LEU A 189 36.60 25.17 16.50
N PHE A 190 37.53 24.50 15.82
CA PHE A 190 37.17 23.61 14.72
C PHE A 190 36.23 22.47 15.16
N SER A 191 36.49 21.84 16.31
CA SER A 191 35.58 20.80 16.84
C SER A 191 34.17 21.31 17.19
N ARG A 192 34.02 22.62 17.41
CA ARG A 192 32.71 23.28 17.61
C ARG A 192 32.05 23.62 16.27
N LEU A 193 32.80 24.18 15.31
CA LEU A 193 32.31 24.51 13.98
C LEU A 193 31.89 23.26 13.17
N GLU A 194 32.61 22.15 13.33
CA GLU A 194 32.28 20.84 12.72
C GLU A 194 30.92 20.27 13.20
N LYS A 195 30.40 20.76 14.34
CA LYS A 195 29.13 20.31 14.96
C LYS A 195 28.00 21.33 14.85
N ASP A 196 28.27 22.53 14.36
CA ASP A 196 27.28 23.59 14.25
C ASP A 196 26.55 23.47 12.91
N LYS A 197 25.24 23.23 12.96
CA LYS A 197 24.39 23.04 11.76
C LYS A 197 24.42 24.21 10.77
N ASN A 198 24.84 25.39 11.21
CA ASN A 198 24.87 26.58 10.36
C ASN A 198 26.13 26.63 9.45
N PHE A 199 27.10 25.73 9.66
CA PHE A 199 28.33 25.67 8.87
C PHE A 199 28.39 24.38 8.04
N ASN A 200 28.86 24.50 6.79
CA ASN A 200 29.08 23.34 5.95
C ASN A 200 30.34 22.59 6.41
N TYR A 201 30.14 21.37 6.91
CA TYR A 201 31.18 20.46 7.40
C TYR A 201 32.34 20.24 6.41
N PHE A 202 32.07 20.14 5.11
CA PHE A 202 33.10 19.98 4.08
C PHE A 202 34.10 21.13 4.11
N TRP A 203 33.60 22.36 4.05
CA TRP A 203 34.42 23.58 4.05
C TRP A 203 35.19 23.77 5.36
N VAL A 204 34.55 23.52 6.51
CA VAL A 204 35.22 23.61 7.82
C VAL A 204 36.40 22.63 7.89
N ARG A 205 36.24 21.39 7.41
CA ARG A 205 37.31 20.39 7.40
C ARG A 205 38.42 20.74 6.40
N CYS A 206 38.09 21.22 5.20
CA CYS A 206 39.08 21.69 4.23
C CYS A 206 39.91 22.87 4.77
N VAL A 207 39.28 23.90 5.35
CA VAL A 207 39.98 25.04 5.97
C VAL A 207 40.91 24.57 7.09
N LYS A 208 40.46 23.65 7.95
CA LYS A 208 41.29 23.06 9.02
C LYS A 208 42.56 22.40 8.48
N LEU A 209 42.45 21.63 7.40
CA LEU A 209 43.58 20.95 6.78
C LEU A 209 44.58 21.94 6.17
N VAL A 210 44.07 22.97 5.47
CA VAL A 210 44.90 24.06 4.91
C VAL A 210 45.60 24.87 6.01
N CYS A 211 44.94 25.16 7.13
CA CYS A 211 45.58 25.82 8.26
C CYS A 211 46.72 24.98 8.87
N VAL A 212 46.57 23.66 8.95
CA VAL A 212 47.61 22.76 9.45
C VAL A 212 48.81 22.70 8.50
N THR A 213 48.59 22.62 7.18
CA THR A 213 49.71 22.59 6.21
C THR A 213 50.46 23.91 6.17
N LEU A 214 49.77 25.05 6.09
CA LEU A 214 50.41 26.37 6.10
C LEU A 214 51.22 26.59 7.39
N PHE A 215 50.72 26.16 8.54
CA PHE A 215 51.44 26.24 9.80
C PHE A 215 52.69 25.33 9.83
N ALA A 216 52.62 24.13 9.25
CA ALA A 216 53.75 23.22 9.15
C ALA A 216 54.87 23.76 8.24
N VAL A 217 54.51 24.32 7.08
CA VAL A 217 55.45 25.00 6.16
C VAL A 217 56.10 26.19 6.85
N HIS A 218 55.30 27.04 7.50
CA HIS A 218 55.81 28.22 8.20
C HIS A 218 56.79 27.86 9.32
N CYS A 219 56.47 26.85 10.14
CA CYS A 219 57.38 26.36 11.17
C CYS A 219 58.68 25.84 10.57
N ALA A 220 58.61 24.92 9.60
CA ALA A 220 59.81 24.30 9.03
C ALA A 220 60.71 25.31 8.32
N GLY A 221 60.14 26.25 7.54
CA GLY A 221 60.90 27.37 6.96
C GLY A 221 61.65 28.19 8.01
N CYS A 222 61.03 28.49 9.16
CA CYS A 222 61.71 29.20 10.24
C CYS A 222 62.84 28.37 10.89
N PHE A 223 62.65 27.06 11.08
CA PHE A 223 63.70 26.16 11.56
C PHE A 223 64.87 26.01 10.58
N TYR A 224 64.58 25.94 9.28
CA TYR A 224 65.59 25.88 8.23
C TYR A 224 66.48 27.11 8.20
N TYR A 225 65.90 28.31 8.32
CA TYR A 225 66.67 29.53 8.44
C TYR A 225 67.52 29.57 9.73
N LEU A 226 66.94 29.14 10.86
CA LEU A 226 67.64 29.09 12.15
C LEU A 226 68.91 28.24 12.10
N LEU A 227 68.82 27.05 11.50
CA LEU A 227 69.94 26.10 11.38
C LEU A 227 71.10 26.68 10.57
N ALA A 228 70.80 27.34 9.45
CA ALA A 228 71.81 28.01 8.62
C ALA A 228 72.41 29.23 9.33
N ALA A 229 71.58 30.10 9.91
CA ALA A 229 72.03 31.34 10.56
C ALA A 229 72.93 31.10 11.79
N HIS A 230 72.81 29.94 12.45
CA HIS A 230 73.63 29.55 13.61
C HIS A 230 74.75 28.56 13.26
N TYR A 231 75.02 28.31 11.97
CA TYR A 231 76.11 27.43 11.55
C TYR A 231 77.45 28.20 11.48
N PRO A 232 78.58 27.66 11.98
CA PRO A 232 79.84 28.41 12.05
C PRO A 232 80.42 28.87 10.70
N ASN A 233 80.07 28.20 9.61
CA ASN A 233 80.56 28.49 8.25
C ASN A 233 79.36 28.83 7.34
N PRO A 234 78.96 30.11 7.18
CA PRO A 234 77.73 30.48 6.48
C PRO A 234 77.62 29.96 5.04
N GLU A 235 78.75 29.89 4.32
CA GLU A 235 78.84 29.36 2.94
C GLU A 235 78.45 27.87 2.83
N LYS A 236 78.59 27.09 3.90
CA LYS A 236 78.28 25.65 3.93
C LYS A 236 76.90 25.39 4.54
N THR A 237 75.90 26.08 3.99
CA THR A 237 74.49 26.00 4.37
C THR A 237 73.62 26.06 3.11
N TRP A 238 72.44 25.45 3.16
CA TRP A 238 71.47 25.42 2.06
C TRP A 238 71.19 26.80 1.41
N ILE A 239 71.21 27.88 2.20
CA ILE A 239 70.99 29.25 1.71
C ILE A 239 72.29 29.97 1.36
N GLY A 240 73.39 29.69 2.04
CA GLY A 240 74.69 30.31 1.78
C GLY A 240 75.35 29.83 0.49
N ALA A 241 75.11 28.59 0.09
CA ALA A 241 75.54 28.05 -1.20
C ALA A 241 74.79 28.70 -2.39
N ALA A 242 73.54 29.12 -2.18
CA ALA A 242 72.69 29.75 -3.21
C ALA A 242 72.74 31.29 -3.21
N ILE A 243 72.98 31.92 -2.05
CA ILE A 243 72.95 33.38 -1.88
C ILE A 243 74.16 33.82 -1.04
N GLU A 244 75.16 34.38 -1.71
CA GLU A 244 76.30 35.04 -1.06
C GLU A 244 75.84 36.15 -0.09
N ASN A 245 76.44 36.17 1.10
CA ASN A 245 76.17 37.12 2.17
C ASN A 245 74.66 37.26 2.50
N PHE A 246 73.96 36.13 2.63
CA PHE A 246 72.53 36.12 2.97
C PHE A 246 72.20 36.87 4.28
N HIS A 247 73.17 36.97 5.20
CA HIS A 247 73.08 37.75 6.46
C HIS A 247 72.89 39.27 6.27
N ASP A 248 73.13 39.82 5.07
CA ASP A 248 72.92 41.24 4.76
C ASP A 248 71.63 41.51 3.95
N LYS A 249 70.98 40.47 3.43
CA LYS A 249 69.77 40.60 2.59
C LYS A 249 68.54 40.98 3.43
N SER A 250 67.49 41.52 2.82
CA SER A 250 66.26 41.84 3.57
C SER A 250 65.64 40.60 4.25
N ILE A 251 65.03 40.78 5.42
CA ILE A 251 64.32 39.70 6.14
C ILE A 251 63.24 39.08 5.26
N TRP A 252 62.57 39.88 4.43
CA TRP A 252 61.59 39.41 3.46
C TRP A 252 62.18 38.39 2.47
N LEU A 253 63.33 38.67 1.87
CA LEU A 253 63.96 37.74 0.93
C LEU A 253 64.32 36.43 1.63
N ARG A 254 64.97 36.50 2.81
CA ARG A 254 65.34 35.31 3.59
C ARG A 254 64.11 34.47 3.93
N TYR A 255 63.04 35.09 4.43
CA TYR A 255 61.80 34.42 4.79
C TYR A 255 61.13 33.75 3.58
N VAL A 256 61.01 34.46 2.44
CA VAL A 256 60.42 33.89 1.22
C VAL A 256 61.24 32.71 0.71
N THR A 257 62.57 32.81 0.70
CA THR A 257 63.47 31.72 0.28
C THR A 257 63.35 30.50 1.22
N SER A 258 63.22 30.69 2.53
CA SER A 258 63.01 29.60 3.49
C SER A 258 61.62 28.95 3.39
N ILE A 259 60.57 29.73 3.16
CA ILE A 259 59.21 29.21 2.90
C ILE A 259 59.18 28.44 1.58
N TYR A 260 59.87 28.94 0.55
CA TYR A 260 60.02 28.28 -0.74
C TYR A 260 60.67 26.90 -0.60
N TRP A 261 61.80 26.79 0.13
CA TRP A 261 62.43 25.48 0.37
C TRP A 261 61.54 24.53 1.19
N SER A 262 60.84 25.06 2.20
CA SER A 262 59.92 24.25 3.00
C SER A 262 58.72 23.74 2.21
N ILE A 263 58.10 24.56 1.35
CA ILE A 263 56.94 24.12 0.57
C ILE A 263 57.34 23.11 -0.52
N THR A 264 58.46 23.32 -1.24
CA THR A 264 58.91 22.39 -2.29
C THR A 264 59.29 21.02 -1.73
N THR A 265 59.80 20.98 -0.50
CA THR A 265 60.07 19.74 0.26
C THR A 265 58.78 19.11 0.81
N LEU A 266 57.82 19.88 1.32
CA LEU A 266 56.52 19.35 1.79
C LEU A 266 55.70 18.75 0.64
N THR A 267 55.62 19.43 -0.50
CA THR A 267 54.87 18.96 -1.67
C THR A 267 55.65 17.93 -2.50
N THR A 268 56.81 17.47 -1.99
CA THR A 268 57.68 16.47 -2.64
C THR A 268 58.04 16.79 -4.10
N VAL A 269 58.22 18.09 -4.40
CA VAL A 269 58.61 18.57 -5.74
C VAL A 269 60.12 18.53 -5.91
N GLY A 270 60.87 19.01 -4.90
CA GLY A 270 62.32 18.84 -4.80
C GLY A 270 63.12 19.24 -6.04
N TYR A 271 63.10 20.51 -6.45
CA TYR A 271 63.82 21.00 -7.64
C TYR A 271 65.36 20.80 -7.57
N GLY A 272 65.94 20.70 -6.37
CA GLY A 272 67.39 20.51 -6.15
C GLY A 272 68.21 21.81 -6.15
N ASP A 273 67.55 22.94 -6.43
CA ASP A 273 68.10 24.30 -6.33
C ASP A 273 68.49 24.70 -4.89
N LEU A 274 67.80 24.15 -3.89
CA LEU A 274 68.10 24.28 -2.47
C LEU A 274 68.14 22.89 -1.83
N HIS A 275 69.25 22.58 -1.17
CA HIS A 275 69.48 21.30 -0.49
C HIS A 275 70.42 21.47 0.71
N ALA A 276 70.36 20.54 1.67
CA ALA A 276 71.22 20.56 2.85
C ALA A 276 72.69 20.30 2.51
N GLU A 277 73.56 21.22 2.91
CA GLU A 277 75.02 21.15 2.70
C GLU A 277 75.75 20.60 3.93
N ASN A 278 75.20 20.81 5.13
CA ASN A 278 75.80 20.35 6.38
C ASN A 278 74.99 19.25 7.07
N THR A 279 75.67 18.48 7.91
CA THR A 279 75.08 17.32 8.60
C THR A 279 73.91 17.68 9.52
N ARG A 280 73.82 18.93 10.02
CA ARG A 280 72.70 19.36 10.88
C ARG A 280 71.43 19.57 10.05
N GLU A 281 71.56 20.21 8.91
CA GLU A 281 70.49 20.38 7.92
C GLU A 281 70.03 19.01 7.40
N MET A 282 70.96 18.12 7.01
CA MET A 282 70.64 16.76 6.54
C MET A 282 69.85 15.95 7.57
N ILE A 283 70.19 16.03 8.86
CA ILE A 283 69.43 15.36 9.93
C ILE A 283 68.02 15.95 10.06
N PHE A 284 67.89 17.27 10.00
CA PHE A 284 66.58 17.93 10.04
C PHE A 284 65.71 17.58 8.83
N ASP A 285 66.30 17.53 7.63
CA ASP A 285 65.64 17.09 6.40
C ASP A 285 65.07 15.67 6.52
N ILE A 286 65.85 14.72 7.07
CA ILE A 286 65.36 13.35 7.30
C ILE A 286 64.09 13.36 8.18
N PHE A 287 64.10 14.11 9.29
CA PHE A 287 62.92 14.21 10.16
C PHE A 287 61.76 14.94 9.48
N TYR A 288 62.03 16.01 8.73
CA TYR A 288 60.99 16.78 8.04
C TYR A 288 60.36 15.98 6.90
N MET A 289 61.13 15.27 6.09
CA MET A 289 60.63 14.37 5.04
C MET A 289 59.79 13.23 5.61
N LEU A 290 60.20 12.62 6.74
CA LEU A 290 59.38 11.62 7.43
C LEU A 290 58.06 12.20 7.96
N PHE A 291 58.08 13.44 8.50
CA PHE A 291 56.87 14.16 8.89
C PHE A 291 55.97 14.48 7.68
N ASN A 292 56.56 14.92 6.56
CA ASN A 292 55.84 15.26 5.33
C ASN A 292 55.15 14.03 4.73
N LEU A 293 55.79 12.86 4.75
CA LEU A 293 55.17 11.60 4.34
C LEU A 293 53.89 11.31 5.17
N GLY A 294 53.97 11.47 6.49
CA GLY A 294 52.83 11.31 7.39
C GLY A 294 51.72 12.36 7.18
N LEU A 295 52.09 13.62 7.00
CA LEU A 295 51.16 14.73 6.77
C LEU A 295 50.44 14.57 5.41
N THR A 296 51.17 14.24 4.34
CA THR A 296 50.60 14.00 3.01
C THR A 296 49.66 12.79 3.01
N ALA A 297 50.03 11.68 3.67
CA ALA A 297 49.13 10.54 3.86
C ALA A 297 47.85 10.93 4.64
N TYR A 298 47.97 11.76 5.69
CA TYR A 298 46.84 12.28 6.44
C TYR A 298 45.93 13.17 5.57
N LEU A 299 46.48 14.06 4.76
CA LEU A 299 45.72 14.92 3.83
C LEU A 299 44.94 14.08 2.81
N ILE A 300 45.61 13.12 2.16
CA ILE A 300 44.99 12.21 1.19
C ILE A 300 43.84 11.44 1.84
N GLY A 301 44.07 10.82 3.01
CA GLY A 301 43.02 10.08 3.73
C GLY A 301 41.81 10.94 4.10
N ASN A 302 42.02 12.20 4.49
CA ASN A 302 40.93 13.13 4.79
C ASN A 302 40.15 13.54 3.53
N MET A 303 40.85 13.84 2.43
CA MET A 303 40.21 14.25 1.18
C MET A 303 39.44 13.09 0.54
N THR A 304 40.01 11.88 0.54
CA THR A 304 39.30 10.66 0.11
C THR A 304 38.00 10.46 0.89
N ASN A 305 38.03 10.61 2.23
CA ASN A 305 36.83 10.49 3.04
C ASN A 305 35.75 11.55 2.69
N LEU A 306 36.16 12.80 2.47
CA LEU A 306 35.25 13.87 2.05
C LEU A 306 34.63 13.62 0.66
N VAL A 307 35.42 13.15 -0.31
CA VAL A 307 34.95 12.81 -1.67
C VAL A 307 34.01 11.61 -1.67
N VAL A 308 34.33 10.56 -0.90
CA VAL A 308 33.46 9.38 -0.75
C VAL A 308 32.11 9.77 -0.14
N HIS A 309 32.09 10.57 0.93
CA HIS A 309 30.83 11.06 1.49
C HIS A 309 30.06 11.97 0.52
N GLY A 310 30.74 12.90 -0.16
CA GLY A 310 30.10 13.82 -1.11
C GLY A 310 29.45 13.14 -2.32
N THR A 311 29.98 12.01 -2.77
CA THR A 311 29.47 11.24 -3.92
C THR A 311 28.58 10.06 -3.55
N SER A 312 28.43 9.77 -2.25
CA SER A 312 27.76 8.58 -1.72
C SER A 312 26.36 8.33 -2.30
N LYS A 313 25.47 9.32 -2.28
CA LYS A 313 24.10 9.22 -2.82
C LYS A 313 24.08 8.87 -4.31
N THR A 314 24.86 9.58 -5.12
CA THR A 314 24.94 9.35 -6.58
C THR A 314 25.52 7.98 -6.91
N ARG A 315 26.47 7.50 -6.11
CA ARG A 315 27.01 6.14 -6.22
C ARG A 315 25.94 5.10 -5.91
N GLN A 316 25.29 5.18 -4.75
CA GLN A 316 24.24 4.24 -4.34
C GLN A 316 23.10 4.17 -5.38
N PHE A 317 22.72 5.31 -5.97
CA PHE A 317 21.77 5.36 -7.09
C PHE A 317 22.25 4.57 -8.31
N ARG A 318 23.48 4.80 -8.78
CA ARG A 318 24.05 4.05 -9.92
C ARG A 318 24.16 2.56 -9.63
N ASP A 319 24.62 2.19 -8.43
CA ASP A 319 24.71 0.79 -7.99
C ASP A 319 23.31 0.14 -7.99
N THR A 320 22.27 0.85 -7.54
CA THR A 320 20.86 0.38 -7.56
C THR A 320 20.31 0.21 -8.98
N ILE A 321 20.53 1.21 -9.86
CA ILE A 321 20.10 1.16 -11.27
C ILE A 321 20.81 0.04 -12.02
N GLN A 322 22.12 -0.16 -11.79
CA GLN A 322 22.88 -1.24 -12.38
C GLN A 322 22.38 -2.60 -11.92
N ALA A 323 22.10 -2.78 -10.62
CA ALA A 323 21.52 -4.01 -10.08
C ALA A 323 20.13 -4.32 -10.70
N ALA A 324 19.25 -3.31 -10.80
CA ALA A 324 17.93 -3.46 -11.42
C ALA A 324 18.03 -3.79 -12.92
N SER A 325 18.92 -3.13 -13.66
CA SER A 325 19.19 -3.41 -15.08
C SER A 325 19.77 -4.81 -15.29
N SER A 326 20.69 -5.26 -14.42
CA SER A 326 21.24 -6.61 -14.48
C SER A 326 20.20 -7.68 -14.14
N PHE A 327 19.30 -7.42 -13.19
CA PHE A 327 18.15 -8.28 -12.89
C PHE A 327 17.20 -8.38 -14.10
N ALA A 328 16.87 -7.25 -14.73
CA ALA A 328 16.00 -7.21 -15.90
C ALA A 328 16.56 -8.00 -17.09
N GLN A 329 17.85 -7.80 -17.40
CA GLN A 329 18.54 -8.50 -18.49
C GLN A 329 18.67 -10.00 -18.21
N ARG A 330 19.07 -10.39 -16.98
CA ARG A 330 19.23 -11.80 -16.59
C ARG A 330 17.92 -12.59 -16.70
N ASN A 331 16.80 -11.95 -16.40
CA ASN A 331 15.46 -12.55 -16.47
C ASN A 331 14.70 -12.25 -17.78
N GLN A 332 15.37 -11.64 -18.77
CA GLN A 332 14.81 -11.34 -20.10
C GLN A 332 13.48 -10.57 -20.06
N LEU A 333 13.33 -9.62 -19.12
CA LEU A 333 12.09 -8.88 -18.94
C LEU A 333 11.73 -8.05 -20.19
N PRO A 334 10.45 -7.94 -20.59
CA PRO A 334 10.00 -7.06 -21.68
C PRO A 334 10.44 -5.60 -21.46
N ALA A 335 10.85 -4.93 -22.53
CA ALA A 335 11.38 -3.55 -22.48
C ALA A 335 10.48 -2.57 -21.69
N ARG A 336 9.15 -2.65 -21.88
CA ARG A 336 8.17 -1.84 -21.13
C ARG A 336 8.29 -1.98 -19.60
N LEU A 337 8.51 -3.19 -19.10
CA LEU A 337 8.70 -3.43 -17.66
C LEU A 337 10.08 -2.96 -17.17
N GLN A 338 11.11 -3.02 -18.02
CA GLN A 338 12.42 -2.44 -17.72
C GLN A 338 12.31 -0.91 -17.58
N ASP A 339 11.66 -0.25 -18.54
CA ASP A 339 11.46 1.20 -18.56
C ASP A 339 10.64 1.66 -17.35
N GLN A 340 9.54 0.98 -17.02
CA GLN A 340 8.74 1.26 -15.82
C GLN A 340 9.60 1.17 -14.56
N MET A 341 10.29 0.03 -14.33
CA MET A 341 11.13 -0.18 -13.15
C MET A 341 12.27 0.85 -13.03
N LEU A 342 12.95 1.18 -14.14
CA LEU A 342 14.01 2.18 -14.15
C LEU A 342 13.48 3.60 -13.96
N SER A 343 12.31 3.94 -14.53
CA SER A 343 11.68 5.25 -14.36
C SER A 343 11.24 5.50 -12.91
N HIS A 344 10.70 4.48 -12.24
CA HIS A 344 10.35 4.50 -10.83
C HIS A 344 11.59 4.75 -9.95
N LEU A 345 12.68 4.00 -10.18
CA LEU A 345 13.93 4.17 -9.42
C LEU A 345 14.58 5.54 -9.65
N CYS A 346 14.53 6.06 -10.89
CA CYS A 346 14.98 7.42 -11.21
C CYS A 346 14.14 8.50 -10.52
N LEU A 347 12.81 8.34 -10.49
CA LEU A 347 11.92 9.26 -9.78
C LEU A 347 12.20 9.23 -8.28
N LYS A 348 12.30 8.04 -7.67
CA LYS A 348 12.59 7.87 -6.25
C LYS A 348 13.91 8.53 -5.85
N PHE A 349 14.98 8.33 -6.63
CA PHE A 349 16.25 9.02 -6.37
C PHE A 349 16.12 10.55 -6.47
N ARG A 350 15.31 11.04 -7.42
CA ARG A 350 15.05 12.47 -7.56
C ARG A 350 14.28 13.01 -6.36
N THR A 351 13.21 12.36 -5.91
CA THR A 351 12.43 12.78 -4.73
C THR A 351 13.25 12.70 -3.45
N ASP A 352 14.11 11.68 -3.28
CA ASP A 352 15.04 11.55 -2.15
C ASP A 352 16.16 12.61 -2.15
N SER A 353 16.58 13.05 -3.34
CA SER A 353 17.62 14.07 -3.52
C SER A 353 17.07 15.50 -3.36
N GLU A 354 15.87 15.77 -3.89
CA GLU A 354 15.13 17.02 -3.69
C GLU A 354 14.51 17.12 -2.28
N GLY A 355 14.52 16.03 -1.50
CA GLY A 355 14.03 15.98 -0.12
C GLY A 355 12.52 15.79 0.04
N LEU A 356 11.83 15.45 -1.05
CA LEU A 356 10.38 15.32 -1.15
C LEU A 356 9.82 14.03 -0.52
N GLN A 357 10.63 12.97 -0.39
CA GLN A 357 10.17 11.66 0.10
C GLN A 357 11.11 11.03 1.14
N GLN A 358 11.61 11.83 2.09
CA GLN A 358 12.53 11.35 3.15
C GLN A 358 11.81 10.56 4.26
N GLN A 359 11.22 9.41 3.91
CA GLN A 359 10.46 8.56 4.85
C GLN A 359 11.30 8.15 6.06
N GLU A 360 12.57 7.78 5.87
CA GLU A 360 13.51 7.45 6.98
C GLU A 360 13.71 8.63 7.95
N SER A 361 13.74 9.86 7.43
CA SER A 361 13.89 11.05 8.27
C SER A 361 12.59 11.38 9.01
N LEU A 362 11.43 11.24 8.35
CA LEU A 362 10.12 11.42 8.99
C LEU A 362 9.82 10.35 10.04
N ASP A 363 10.24 9.10 9.83
CA ASP A 363 10.08 8.01 10.80
C ASP A 363 11.08 8.10 11.97
N SER A 364 12.17 8.86 11.82
CA SER A 364 13.03 9.24 12.95
C SER A 364 12.41 10.30 13.87
N LEU A 365 11.35 10.99 13.43
CA LEU A 365 10.65 11.99 14.24
C LEU A 365 9.63 11.33 15.19
N PRO A 366 9.42 11.87 16.40
CA PRO A 366 8.34 11.45 17.28
C PRO A 366 6.97 11.52 16.59
N LYS A 367 6.11 10.52 16.82
CA LYS A 367 4.79 10.40 16.16
C LYS A 367 4.01 11.72 16.13
N ALA A 368 3.92 12.44 17.24
CA ALA A 368 3.19 13.71 17.31
C ALA A 368 3.69 14.78 16.32
N ILE A 369 5.01 14.87 16.08
CA ILE A 369 5.58 15.81 15.10
C ILE A 369 5.24 15.33 13.68
N ARG A 370 5.40 14.04 13.39
CA ARG A 370 5.03 13.43 12.10
C ARG A 370 3.54 13.65 11.78
N SER A 371 2.65 13.37 12.73
CA SER A 371 1.22 13.63 12.63
C SER A 371 0.90 15.11 12.38
N SER A 372 1.60 16.03 13.05
CA SER A 372 1.42 17.48 12.84
C SER A 372 1.83 17.93 11.43
N ILE A 373 2.91 17.34 10.89
CA ILE A 373 3.36 17.58 9.52
C ILE A 373 2.34 17.05 8.52
N SER A 374 1.90 15.79 8.64
CA SER A 374 0.88 15.21 7.75
C SER A 374 -0.43 16.00 7.79
N HIS A 375 -0.87 16.42 8.99
CA HIS A 375 -2.05 17.26 9.15
C HIS A 375 -1.93 18.59 8.39
N PHE A 376 -0.82 19.32 8.58
CA PHE A 376 -0.58 20.57 7.86
C PHE A 376 -0.54 20.41 6.33
N LEU A 377 0.03 19.30 5.84
CA LEU A 377 0.19 19.07 4.40
C LEU A 377 -1.09 18.57 3.71
N PHE A 378 -1.89 17.73 4.37
CA PHE A 378 -2.89 16.90 3.70
C PHE A 378 -4.32 17.01 4.24
N TYR A 379 -4.54 17.57 5.43
CA TYR A 379 -5.88 17.61 6.05
C TYR A 379 -6.94 18.27 5.15
N ALA A 380 -6.64 19.45 4.60
CA ALA A 380 -7.56 20.21 3.73
C ALA A 380 -7.82 19.58 2.35
N LEU A 381 -7.12 18.50 1.99
CA LEU A 381 -7.41 17.65 0.83
C LEU A 381 -8.35 16.52 1.24
N VAL A 382 -8.01 15.80 2.32
CA VAL A 382 -8.77 14.64 2.80
C VAL A 382 -10.18 15.04 3.26
N GLU A 383 -10.33 16.19 3.91
CA GLU A 383 -11.62 16.79 4.29
C GLU A 383 -12.59 16.98 3.10
N LYS A 384 -12.05 17.28 1.90
CA LYS A 384 -12.86 17.56 0.70
C LYS A 384 -13.22 16.31 -0.10
N ALA A 385 -12.46 15.24 0.08
CA ALA A 385 -12.62 13.98 -0.63
C ALA A 385 -14.00 13.39 -0.32
N TYR A 386 -14.70 12.88 -1.34
CA TYR A 386 -16.14 12.60 -1.23
C TYR A 386 -16.51 11.65 -0.07
N LEU A 387 -15.60 10.70 0.21
CA LEU A 387 -15.77 9.66 1.23
C LEU A 387 -15.80 10.22 2.66
N PHE A 388 -15.06 11.30 2.93
CA PHE A 388 -14.84 11.84 4.28
C PHE A 388 -15.60 13.12 4.57
N ARG A 389 -16.58 13.48 3.73
CA ARG A 389 -17.45 14.63 3.99
C ARG A 389 -18.29 14.38 5.24
N GLU A 390 -18.42 15.42 6.06
CA GLU A 390 -19.22 15.42 7.31
C GLU A 390 -18.71 14.47 8.40
N VAL A 391 -17.50 13.93 8.25
CA VAL A 391 -16.79 13.11 9.26
C VAL A 391 -16.17 13.99 10.36
N SER A 392 -16.07 13.46 11.58
CA SER A 392 -15.45 14.16 12.70
C SER A 392 -13.98 14.56 12.46
N ASN A 393 -13.59 15.71 13.03
CA ASN A 393 -12.22 16.21 12.97
C ASN A 393 -11.21 15.27 13.65
N ASP A 394 -11.63 14.56 14.69
CA ASP A 394 -10.79 13.60 15.40
C ASP A 394 -10.49 12.37 14.53
N LEU A 395 -11.49 11.84 13.81
CA LEU A 395 -11.26 10.76 12.84
C LEU A 395 -10.39 11.24 11.68
N LEU A 396 -10.66 12.41 11.10
CA LEU A 396 -9.82 13.00 10.05
C LEU A 396 -8.37 13.19 10.50
N PHE A 397 -8.13 13.65 11.73
CA PHE A 397 -6.78 13.76 12.28
C PHE A 397 -6.09 12.40 12.39
N GLN A 398 -6.79 11.37 12.89
CA GLN A 398 -6.25 10.01 12.98
C GLN A 398 -5.89 9.45 11.60
N LEU A 399 -6.80 9.54 10.62
CA LEU A 399 -6.61 9.08 9.25
C LEU A 399 -5.41 9.75 8.59
N VAL A 400 -5.37 11.09 8.57
CA VAL A 400 -4.29 11.88 7.95
C VAL A 400 -2.94 11.59 8.61
N SER A 401 -2.91 11.23 9.90
CA SER A 401 -1.67 10.94 10.63
C SER A 401 -1.01 9.60 10.27
N GLU A 402 -1.74 8.67 9.67
CA GLU A 402 -1.24 7.35 9.22
C GLU A 402 -1.15 7.23 7.69
N MET A 403 -1.71 8.18 6.93
CA MET A 403 -1.53 8.26 5.48
C MET A 403 -0.06 8.52 5.09
N LYS A 404 0.38 7.88 4.01
CA LYS A 404 1.74 8.04 3.46
C LYS A 404 1.70 8.63 2.06
N ALA A 405 2.54 9.62 1.81
CA ALA A 405 2.68 10.22 0.48
C ALA A 405 3.69 9.44 -0.36
N GLU A 406 3.26 9.03 -1.56
CA GLU A 406 4.06 8.30 -2.54
C GLU A 406 4.01 9.03 -3.89
N TYR A 407 5.10 8.99 -4.65
CA TYR A 407 5.21 9.61 -5.98
C TYR A 407 5.34 8.54 -7.06
N PHE A 408 4.55 8.67 -8.11
CA PHE A 408 4.49 7.71 -9.23
C PHE A 408 4.82 8.42 -10.56
N PRO A 409 5.72 7.86 -11.39
CA PRO A 409 6.04 8.40 -12.71
C PRO A 409 4.84 8.20 -13.66
N PRO A 410 4.80 8.87 -14.83
CA PRO A 410 3.75 8.64 -15.84
C PRO A 410 3.80 7.23 -16.43
N LYS A 411 2.63 6.69 -16.80
CA LYS A 411 2.41 5.35 -17.39
C LYS A 411 2.79 4.19 -16.47
N GLU A 412 2.75 4.39 -15.17
CA GLU A 412 2.89 3.34 -14.15
C GLU A 412 1.50 2.85 -13.72
N ASP A 413 1.35 1.54 -13.56
CA ASP A 413 0.13 0.90 -13.09
C ASP A 413 0.19 0.83 -11.55
N VAL A 414 -0.66 1.61 -10.87
CA VAL A 414 -0.69 1.79 -9.41
C VAL A 414 -1.52 0.70 -8.72
N ILE A 415 -2.59 0.26 -9.40
CA ILE A 415 -3.48 -0.82 -8.97
C ILE A 415 -3.76 -1.67 -10.21
N LEU A 416 -3.78 -2.99 -10.08
CA LEU A 416 -4.16 -3.89 -11.17
C LEU A 416 -5.61 -4.39 -11.03
N GLN A 417 -6.31 -4.52 -12.16
CA GLN A 417 -7.63 -5.14 -12.20
C GLN A 417 -7.58 -6.58 -11.64
N ASN A 418 -8.59 -6.94 -10.83
CA ASN A 418 -8.70 -8.20 -10.09
C ASN A 418 -7.64 -8.43 -9.00
N GLU A 419 -6.81 -7.44 -8.66
CA GLU A 419 -5.92 -7.50 -7.51
C GLU A 419 -6.71 -7.47 -6.19
N ALA A 420 -6.17 -8.09 -5.13
CA ALA A 420 -6.76 -8.03 -3.80
C ALA A 420 -6.67 -6.60 -3.21
N PRO A 421 -7.72 -6.09 -2.53
CA PRO A 421 -7.76 -4.71 -2.04
C PRO A 421 -6.91 -4.53 -0.77
N THR A 422 -5.63 -4.21 -0.97
CA THR A 422 -4.62 -3.98 0.08
C THR A 422 -4.66 -2.56 0.64
N ASP A 423 -4.68 -1.58 -0.24
CA ASP A 423 -4.61 -0.14 0.03
C ASP A 423 -5.58 0.61 -0.89
N PHE A 424 -5.92 1.84 -0.52
CA PHE A 424 -6.53 2.81 -1.43
C PHE A 424 -5.74 4.12 -1.42
N TYR A 425 -5.94 4.93 -2.45
CA TYR A 425 -5.16 6.13 -2.71
C TYR A 425 -6.05 7.36 -2.87
N ILE A 426 -5.56 8.52 -2.43
CA ILE A 426 -6.17 9.84 -2.68
C ILE A 426 -5.20 10.64 -3.54
N LEU A 427 -5.67 11.20 -4.66
CA LEU A 427 -4.84 12.00 -5.55
C LEU A 427 -4.57 13.40 -4.95
N VAL A 428 -3.30 13.72 -4.67
CA VAL A 428 -2.86 15.06 -4.21
C VAL A 428 -2.49 15.96 -5.39
N THR A 429 -1.79 15.39 -6.36
CA THR A 429 -1.49 16.01 -7.65
C THR A 429 -1.39 14.91 -8.71
N GLY A 430 -1.64 15.26 -9.97
CA GLY A 430 -1.60 14.31 -11.07
C GLY A 430 -2.94 14.12 -11.77
N ALA A 431 -3.06 12.99 -12.46
CA ALA A 431 -4.27 12.44 -13.06
C ALA A 431 -3.99 10.97 -13.37
N VAL A 432 -4.99 10.09 -13.17
CA VAL A 432 -4.88 8.66 -13.47
C VAL A 432 -6.03 8.25 -14.38
N ASP A 433 -5.75 7.39 -15.35
CA ASP A 433 -6.75 6.79 -16.23
C ASP A 433 -7.19 5.45 -15.62
N LEU A 434 -8.51 5.23 -15.55
CA LEU A 434 -9.13 3.98 -15.10
C LEU A 434 -9.35 3.07 -16.30
N LEU A 435 -8.75 1.88 -16.28
CA LEU A 435 -8.70 0.94 -17.38
C LEU A 435 -9.47 -0.35 -17.05
N VAL A 436 -10.20 -0.89 -18.02
CA VAL A 436 -10.77 -2.26 -17.99
C VAL A 436 -10.19 -3.06 -19.14
N LEU A 437 -9.79 -4.29 -18.88
CA LEU A 437 -9.45 -5.25 -19.93
C LEU A 437 -10.74 -5.86 -20.51
N LYS A 438 -11.11 -5.51 -21.75
CA LYS A 438 -12.23 -6.12 -22.49
C LYS A 438 -11.71 -6.78 -23.75
N ASN A 439 -12.03 -8.06 -23.95
CA ASN A 439 -11.62 -8.85 -25.12
C ASN A 439 -10.10 -8.81 -25.41
N GLY A 440 -9.27 -8.76 -24.36
CA GLY A 440 -7.81 -8.65 -24.46
C GLY A 440 -7.27 -7.24 -24.77
N VAL A 441 -8.14 -6.22 -24.88
CA VAL A 441 -7.77 -4.82 -25.13
C VAL A 441 -8.03 -3.97 -23.88
N GLU A 442 -7.06 -3.15 -23.49
CA GLU A 442 -7.24 -2.15 -22.43
C GLU A 442 -8.10 -0.98 -22.96
N GLN A 443 -9.25 -0.73 -22.32
CA GLN A 443 -10.12 0.42 -22.62
C GLN A 443 -10.14 1.39 -21.45
N VAL A 444 -9.99 2.69 -21.71
CA VAL A 444 -10.16 3.76 -20.71
C VAL A 444 -11.65 3.95 -20.45
N VAL A 445 -12.07 3.74 -19.20
CA VAL A 445 -13.46 3.87 -18.75
C VAL A 445 -13.68 5.18 -17.97
N GLY A 446 -12.62 5.74 -17.38
CA GLY A 446 -12.68 7.03 -16.69
C GLY A 446 -11.30 7.67 -16.49
N GLU A 447 -11.28 8.90 -15.99
CA GLU A 447 -10.07 9.62 -15.55
C GLU A 447 -10.34 10.21 -14.16
N ALA A 448 -9.52 9.85 -13.17
CA ALA A 448 -9.59 10.43 -11.82
C ALA A 448 -8.56 11.56 -11.66
N LYS A 449 -8.97 12.60 -10.93
CA LYS A 449 -8.31 13.91 -10.81
C LYS A 449 -7.96 14.25 -9.36
N ASN A 450 -7.35 15.42 -9.16
CA ASN A 450 -6.93 15.89 -7.84
C ASN A 450 -8.11 15.96 -6.85
N GLY A 451 -7.97 15.35 -5.67
CA GLY A 451 -8.99 15.26 -4.62
C GLY A 451 -9.92 14.04 -4.73
N GLU A 452 -9.80 13.24 -5.79
CA GLU A 452 -10.56 12.01 -5.99
C GLU A 452 -9.80 10.80 -5.42
N LEU A 453 -10.54 9.73 -5.13
CA LEU A 453 -10.01 8.48 -4.58
C LEU A 453 -9.87 7.41 -5.67
N CYS A 454 -9.00 6.43 -5.44
CA CYS A 454 -8.87 5.23 -6.25
C CYS A 454 -8.67 3.99 -5.36
N GLY A 455 -9.40 2.92 -5.66
CA GLY A 455 -9.28 1.62 -4.99
C GLY A 455 -10.11 1.47 -3.70
N GLU A 456 -10.82 2.51 -3.28
CA GLU A 456 -11.59 2.56 -2.05
C GLU A 456 -12.82 1.63 -2.08
N ILE A 457 -13.45 1.44 -3.24
CA ILE A 457 -14.55 0.48 -3.44
C ILE A 457 -14.07 -0.94 -3.12
N GLY A 458 -12.89 -1.34 -3.60
CA GLY A 458 -12.29 -2.62 -3.30
C GLY A 458 -12.02 -2.79 -1.80
N VAL A 459 -11.48 -1.75 -1.15
CA VAL A 459 -11.15 -1.78 0.29
C VAL A 459 -12.39 -1.83 1.19
N LEU A 460 -13.44 -1.06 0.87
CA LEU A 460 -14.66 -0.92 1.66
C LEU A 460 -15.64 -2.08 1.45
N CYS A 461 -15.88 -2.48 0.20
CA CYS A 461 -16.74 -3.61 -0.14
C CYS A 461 -16.01 -4.96 -0.07
N TYR A 462 -14.70 -4.95 0.22
CA TYR A 462 -13.82 -6.12 0.29
C TYR A 462 -13.93 -7.04 -0.95
N ARG A 463 -13.83 -6.41 -2.13
CA ARG A 463 -13.84 -7.07 -3.44
C ARG A 463 -12.53 -6.82 -4.22
N PRO A 464 -12.17 -7.70 -5.18
CA PRO A 464 -11.06 -7.43 -6.09
C PRO A 464 -11.21 -6.09 -6.80
N GLN A 465 -10.09 -5.47 -7.16
CA GLN A 465 -10.08 -4.14 -7.75
C GLN A 465 -10.73 -4.14 -9.15
N LEU A 466 -11.73 -3.26 -9.33
CA LEU A 466 -12.59 -3.23 -10.54
C LEU A 466 -11.86 -2.74 -11.79
N PHE A 467 -10.83 -1.91 -11.60
CA PHE A 467 -10.10 -1.20 -12.65
C PHE A 467 -8.59 -1.32 -12.44
N THR A 468 -7.84 -1.37 -13.54
CA THR A 468 -6.41 -1.04 -13.51
C THR A 468 -6.28 0.49 -13.45
N VAL A 469 -5.51 1.02 -12.51
CA VAL A 469 -5.32 2.47 -12.32
C VAL A 469 -3.95 2.87 -12.84
N ARG A 470 -3.89 3.58 -13.97
CA ARG A 470 -2.63 3.96 -14.63
C ARG A 470 -2.37 5.46 -14.53
N THR A 471 -1.17 5.86 -14.14
CA THR A 471 -0.79 7.28 -14.12
C THR A 471 -0.68 7.87 -15.53
N LYS A 472 -1.20 9.09 -15.71
CA LYS A 472 -1.13 9.83 -16.99
C LYS A 472 0.03 10.81 -17.05
N LYS A 473 0.35 11.39 -15.90
CA LYS A 473 1.46 12.32 -15.63
C LYS A 473 2.13 11.94 -14.31
N LEU A 474 3.17 12.67 -13.88
CA LEU A 474 3.71 12.54 -12.53
C LEU A 474 2.57 12.75 -11.51
N CYS A 475 2.34 11.76 -10.65
CA CYS A 475 1.30 11.79 -9.62
C CYS A 475 1.91 11.75 -8.23
N GLN A 476 1.29 12.49 -7.30
CA GLN A 476 1.50 12.34 -5.86
C GLN A 476 0.22 11.77 -5.26
N LEU A 477 0.32 10.59 -4.64
CA LEU A 477 -0.80 9.86 -4.09
C LEU A 477 -0.62 9.71 -2.57
N LEU A 478 -1.70 9.88 -1.81
CA LEU A 478 -1.76 9.51 -0.40
C LEU A 478 -2.31 8.10 -0.28
N ARG A 479 -1.46 7.16 0.12
CA ARG A 479 -1.80 5.78 0.39
C ARG A 479 -2.32 5.62 1.82
N LEU A 480 -3.41 4.89 1.98
CA LEU A 480 -3.85 4.38 3.29
C LEU A 480 -4.11 2.87 3.21
N ASN A 481 -3.56 2.14 4.19
CA ASN A 481 -3.71 0.69 4.25
C ASN A 481 -5.05 0.26 4.82
N ARG A 482 -5.67 -0.75 4.21
CA ARG A 482 -6.96 -1.33 4.63
C ARG A 482 -6.99 -1.68 6.13
N THR A 483 -5.94 -2.30 6.66
CA THR A 483 -5.93 -2.72 8.08
C THR A 483 -5.92 -1.53 9.03
N THR A 484 -5.09 -0.52 8.74
CA THR A 484 -4.99 0.72 9.52
C THR A 484 -6.29 1.51 9.44
N PHE A 485 -6.87 1.64 8.24
CA PHE A 485 -8.16 2.27 7.99
C PHE A 485 -9.29 1.63 8.78
N LEU A 486 -9.44 0.29 8.69
CA LEU A 486 -10.50 -0.43 9.40
C LEU A 486 -10.34 -0.34 10.93
N ASN A 487 -9.11 -0.45 11.46
CA ASN A 487 -8.86 -0.29 12.90
C ASN A 487 -9.23 1.13 13.39
N ILE A 488 -8.96 2.15 12.59
CA ILE A 488 -9.30 3.55 12.88
C ILE A 488 -10.82 3.76 12.86
N ILE A 489 -11.54 3.19 11.90
CA ILE A 489 -13.01 3.29 11.85
C ILE A 489 -13.67 2.46 12.97
N GLN A 490 -13.13 1.28 13.33
CA GLN A 490 -13.63 0.48 14.45
C GLN A 490 -13.62 1.25 15.78
N ALA A 491 -12.68 2.19 15.97
CA ALA A 491 -12.65 3.10 17.12
C ALA A 491 -13.68 4.24 17.04
N ASN A 492 -14.20 4.57 15.84
CA ASN A 492 -15.05 5.72 15.55
C ASN A 492 -16.30 5.29 14.73
N VAL A 493 -17.10 4.40 15.33
CA VAL A 493 -18.21 3.67 14.67
C VAL A 493 -19.27 4.61 14.04
N GLY A 494 -19.56 5.75 14.68
CA GLY A 494 -20.52 6.74 14.17
C GLY A 494 -20.08 7.30 12.82
N ASP A 495 -18.85 7.80 12.73
CA ASP A 495 -18.27 8.30 11.48
C ASP A 495 -18.13 7.21 10.41
N GLY A 496 -17.89 5.95 10.80
CA GLY A 496 -17.90 4.81 9.88
C GLY A 496 -19.22 4.64 9.13
N THR A 497 -20.34 5.01 9.77
CA THR A 497 -21.67 5.03 9.15
C THR A 497 -21.77 6.15 8.11
N ILE A 498 -21.21 7.32 8.41
CA ILE A 498 -21.17 8.48 7.48
C ILE A 498 -20.34 8.12 6.24
N ILE A 499 -19.17 7.53 6.42
CA ILE A 499 -18.28 7.04 5.35
C ILE A 499 -19.02 6.06 4.42
N MET A 500 -19.75 5.09 4.98
CA MET A 500 -20.50 4.12 4.17
C MET A 500 -21.68 4.77 3.43
N ASN A 501 -22.40 5.69 4.07
CA ASN A 501 -23.48 6.45 3.44
C ASN A 501 -22.97 7.32 2.28
N ASN A 502 -21.79 7.95 2.44
CA ASN A 502 -21.12 8.71 1.39
C ASN A 502 -20.76 7.80 0.19
N LEU A 503 -20.27 6.59 0.43
CA LEU A 503 -20.01 5.60 -0.62
C LEU A 503 -21.29 5.20 -1.37
N LEU A 504 -22.35 4.80 -0.67
CA LEU A 504 -23.62 4.41 -1.29
C LEU A 504 -24.23 5.54 -2.13
N LYS A 505 -24.17 6.78 -1.62
CA LYS A 505 -24.62 7.98 -2.33
C LYS A 505 -23.80 8.24 -3.59
N HIS A 506 -22.50 7.98 -3.56
CA HIS A 506 -21.62 8.11 -4.72
C HIS A 506 -21.92 7.03 -5.78
N LEU A 507 -22.06 5.76 -5.38
CA LEU A 507 -22.43 4.65 -6.27
C LEU A 507 -23.77 4.92 -6.98
N LYS A 508 -24.79 5.39 -6.25
CA LYS A 508 -26.09 5.81 -6.82
C LYS A 508 -26.01 6.96 -7.84
N GLN A 509 -24.96 7.76 -7.80
CA GLN A 509 -24.75 8.88 -8.73
C GLN A 509 -24.02 8.46 -10.02
N LEU A 510 -23.23 7.39 -9.99
CA LEU A 510 -22.33 7.02 -11.09
C LEU A 510 -23.04 6.46 -12.33
N LYS A 511 -24.25 5.88 -12.19
CA LYS A 511 -25.09 5.33 -13.30
C LYS A 511 -24.35 4.39 -14.27
N ASP A 512 -23.28 3.74 -13.81
CA ASP A 512 -22.54 2.72 -14.54
C ASP A 512 -23.15 1.33 -14.20
N PRO A 513 -23.46 0.46 -15.18
CA PRO A 513 -24.00 -0.87 -14.91
C PRO A 513 -23.10 -1.75 -14.03
N ILE A 514 -21.77 -1.56 -14.05
CA ILE A 514 -20.84 -2.22 -13.12
C ILE A 514 -21.06 -1.68 -11.70
N MET A 515 -21.25 -0.37 -11.56
CA MET A 515 -21.48 0.29 -10.26
C MET A 515 -22.85 -0.03 -9.68
N ASP A 516 -23.86 -0.31 -10.51
CA ASP A 516 -25.20 -0.69 -10.07
C ASP A 516 -25.21 -2.11 -9.48
N GLY A 517 -24.54 -3.07 -10.12
CA GLY A 517 -24.29 -4.39 -9.52
C GLY A 517 -23.47 -4.30 -8.22
N VAL A 518 -22.45 -3.43 -8.21
CA VAL A 518 -21.63 -3.12 -7.02
C VAL A 518 -22.49 -2.57 -5.87
N LEU A 519 -23.44 -1.67 -6.18
CA LEU A 519 -24.38 -1.07 -5.23
C LEU A 519 -25.35 -2.12 -4.67
N VAL A 520 -26.05 -2.88 -5.52
CA VAL A 520 -27.04 -3.89 -5.11
C VAL A 520 -26.39 -4.94 -4.22
N GLU A 521 -25.18 -5.41 -4.55
CA GLU A 521 -24.45 -6.35 -3.68
C GLU A 521 -24.07 -5.71 -2.34
N THR A 522 -23.65 -4.43 -2.32
CA THR A 522 -23.29 -3.72 -1.08
C THR A 522 -24.51 -3.47 -0.19
N GLU A 523 -25.65 -3.08 -0.76
CA GLU A 523 -26.91 -2.92 -0.01
C GLU A 523 -27.40 -4.25 0.57
N ASN A 524 -27.26 -5.35 -0.18
CA ASN A 524 -27.55 -6.70 0.31
C ASN A 524 -26.58 -7.14 1.43
N MET A 525 -25.28 -6.82 1.33
CA MET A 525 -24.29 -7.07 2.39
C MET A 525 -24.62 -6.30 3.68
N LEU A 526 -25.04 -5.03 3.55
CA LEU A 526 -25.45 -4.19 4.67
C LEU A 526 -26.76 -4.70 5.30
N ALA A 527 -27.77 -5.07 4.51
CA ALA A 527 -29.01 -5.65 4.99
C ALA A 527 -28.80 -7.00 5.72
N ARG A 528 -27.80 -7.77 5.31
CA ARG A 528 -27.40 -9.05 5.96
C ARG A 528 -26.41 -8.87 7.12
N GLY A 529 -25.90 -7.67 7.34
CA GLY A 529 -24.91 -7.35 8.37
C GLY A 529 -23.55 -8.05 8.22
N ARG A 530 -23.20 -8.51 7.00
CA ARG A 530 -21.92 -9.18 6.69
C ARG A 530 -21.16 -8.37 5.62
N LEU A 531 -20.09 -7.69 6.03
CA LEU A 531 -19.13 -7.00 5.15
C LEU A 531 -17.83 -7.78 4.92
N ASP A 532 -17.66 -8.93 5.58
CA ASP A 532 -16.73 -9.93 5.09
C ASP A 532 -17.32 -10.49 3.78
N LEU A 533 -16.48 -10.64 2.75
CA LEU A 533 -16.83 -11.39 1.55
C LEU A 533 -17.32 -12.73 2.08
N PRO A 534 -18.53 -13.18 1.72
CA PRO A 534 -18.99 -14.47 2.17
C PRO A 534 -18.10 -15.49 1.45
N LEU A 535 -17.03 -15.92 2.12
CA LEU A 535 -16.35 -17.17 1.84
C LEU A 535 -17.34 -18.28 2.18
N THR A 536 -18.31 -18.44 1.30
CA THR A 536 -19.29 -19.50 1.34
C THR A 536 -18.55 -20.81 1.10
N LEU A 537 -19.11 -21.87 1.66
CA LEU A 537 -18.64 -23.22 1.36
C LEU A 537 -18.75 -23.51 -0.16
N CYS A 538 -19.76 -22.91 -0.82
CA CYS A 538 -19.92 -22.92 -2.28
C CYS A 538 -18.70 -22.35 -3.04
N PHE A 539 -18.11 -21.23 -2.60
CA PHE A 539 -16.93 -20.65 -3.25
C PHE A 539 -15.67 -21.52 -3.08
N ALA A 540 -15.47 -22.09 -1.90
CA ALA A 540 -14.36 -23.02 -1.65
C ALA A 540 -14.52 -24.32 -2.47
N ALA A 541 -15.73 -24.88 -2.51
CA ALA A 541 -16.07 -26.05 -3.33
C ALA A 541 -15.89 -25.81 -4.83
N LEU A 542 -16.25 -24.61 -5.33
CA LEU A 542 -16.07 -24.22 -6.73
C LEU A 542 -14.59 -24.20 -7.16
N ARG A 543 -13.69 -23.83 -6.25
CA ARG A 543 -12.24 -23.85 -6.48
C ARG A 543 -11.58 -25.20 -6.22
N GLY A 544 -12.30 -26.15 -5.61
CA GLY A 544 -11.72 -27.42 -5.13
C GLY A 544 -10.72 -27.26 -3.97
N ASP A 545 -10.78 -26.15 -3.23
CA ASP A 545 -9.86 -25.85 -2.12
C ASP A 545 -10.37 -26.49 -0.82
N ASP A 546 -9.98 -27.76 -0.62
CA ASP A 546 -10.35 -28.59 0.53
C ASP A 546 -9.79 -28.04 1.85
N LEU A 547 -8.60 -27.43 1.83
CA LEU A 547 -7.99 -26.78 2.99
C LEU A 547 -8.81 -25.57 3.46
N LEU A 548 -9.22 -24.71 2.52
CA LEU A 548 -10.08 -23.57 2.82
C LEU A 548 -11.46 -24.02 3.30
N LEU A 549 -12.07 -25.00 2.62
CA LEU A 549 -13.35 -25.58 2.98
C LEU A 549 -13.33 -26.15 4.41
N HIS A 550 -12.26 -26.85 4.78
CA HIS A 550 -12.08 -27.44 6.12
C HIS A 550 -11.91 -26.39 7.21
N HIS A 551 -11.23 -25.28 6.90
CA HIS A 551 -11.07 -24.16 7.84
C HIS A 551 -12.39 -23.41 8.05
N LEU A 552 -13.22 -23.29 7.01
CA LEU A 552 -14.56 -22.70 7.08
C LEU A 552 -15.53 -23.60 7.88
N LEU A 553 -15.56 -24.90 7.60
CA LEU A 553 -16.38 -25.87 8.35
C LEU A 553 -15.97 -25.93 9.83
N LYS A 554 -14.67 -25.92 10.15
CA LYS A 554 -14.17 -25.80 11.55
C LYS A 554 -14.54 -24.50 12.25
N ARG A 555 -14.85 -23.43 11.52
CA ARG A 555 -15.36 -22.17 12.07
C ARG A 555 -16.88 -22.19 12.32
N GLY A 556 -17.56 -23.28 11.97
CA GLY A 556 -18.98 -23.48 12.24
C GLY A 556 -19.91 -22.88 11.19
N LEU A 557 -19.46 -22.79 9.93
CA LEU A 557 -20.39 -22.60 8.80
C LEU A 557 -21.20 -23.88 8.60
N ASP A 558 -22.49 -23.76 8.33
CA ASP A 558 -23.39 -24.89 8.09
C ASP A 558 -23.15 -25.45 6.68
N PRO A 559 -22.79 -26.75 6.53
CA PRO A 559 -22.56 -27.38 5.22
C PRO A 559 -23.76 -27.36 4.28
N ASN A 560 -24.96 -27.06 4.80
CA ASN A 560 -26.21 -26.99 4.06
C ASN A 560 -26.62 -25.54 3.70
N GLU A 561 -25.79 -24.52 3.97
CA GLU A 561 -26.03 -23.18 3.39
C GLU A 561 -26.04 -23.28 1.85
N SER A 562 -27.15 -22.84 1.24
CA SER A 562 -27.36 -22.78 -0.19
C SER A 562 -27.15 -21.38 -0.76
N ASP A 563 -26.84 -21.31 -2.05
CA ASP A 563 -26.82 -20.06 -2.81
C ASP A 563 -28.24 -19.57 -3.19
N ASN A 564 -28.32 -18.46 -3.93
CA ASN A 564 -29.60 -17.88 -4.36
C ASN A 564 -30.42 -18.82 -5.27
N ASN A 565 -29.82 -19.87 -5.84
CA ASN A 565 -30.46 -20.86 -6.69
C ASN A 565 -30.79 -22.15 -5.90
N GLY A 566 -30.51 -22.20 -4.60
CA GLY A 566 -30.72 -23.38 -3.76
C GLY A 566 -29.55 -24.38 -3.81
N ARG A 567 -28.46 -24.10 -4.54
CA ARG A 567 -27.34 -25.04 -4.67
C ARG A 567 -26.44 -24.94 -3.44
N THR A 568 -26.21 -26.08 -2.79
CA THR A 568 -25.29 -26.21 -1.66
C THR A 568 -23.84 -26.40 -2.13
N ALA A 569 -22.88 -26.28 -1.21
CA ALA A 569 -21.48 -26.59 -1.51
C ALA A 569 -21.28 -28.01 -2.04
N LEU A 570 -22.13 -28.96 -1.63
CA LEU A 570 -22.08 -30.34 -2.08
C LEU A 570 -22.51 -30.51 -3.55
N HIS A 571 -23.49 -29.74 -4.04
CA HIS A 571 -23.85 -29.71 -5.47
C HIS A 571 -22.64 -29.30 -6.32
N ILE A 572 -21.94 -28.25 -5.89
CA ILE A 572 -20.80 -27.70 -6.63
C ILE A 572 -19.59 -28.63 -6.58
N ALA A 573 -19.27 -29.19 -5.40
CA ALA A 573 -18.20 -30.19 -5.27
C ALA A 573 -18.47 -31.44 -6.12
N ALA A 574 -19.74 -31.86 -6.22
CA ALA A 574 -20.17 -32.99 -7.04
C ALA A 574 -20.08 -32.69 -8.55
N ALA A 575 -20.54 -31.51 -8.99
CA ALA A 575 -20.46 -31.05 -10.38
C ALA A 575 -19.02 -30.88 -10.91
N GLN A 576 -18.05 -30.65 -10.02
CA GLN A 576 -16.62 -30.54 -10.37
C GLN A 576 -15.83 -31.84 -10.16
N GLY A 577 -16.44 -32.89 -9.60
CA GLY A 577 -15.76 -34.15 -9.31
C GLY A 577 -14.76 -34.11 -8.14
N ASN A 578 -14.86 -33.11 -7.24
CA ASN A 578 -13.89 -32.85 -6.18
C ASN A 578 -14.08 -33.78 -4.96
N GLU A 579 -13.59 -35.02 -5.07
CA GLU A 579 -13.71 -36.09 -4.06
C GLU A 579 -13.38 -35.66 -2.63
N ASN A 580 -12.25 -34.96 -2.41
CA ASN A 580 -11.84 -34.48 -1.09
C ASN A 580 -12.86 -33.48 -0.50
N CYS A 581 -13.40 -32.58 -1.33
CA CYS A 581 -14.42 -31.62 -0.89
C CYS A 581 -15.74 -32.33 -0.54
N VAL A 582 -16.12 -33.34 -1.31
CA VAL A 582 -17.33 -34.16 -1.07
C VAL A 582 -17.22 -34.91 0.27
N LEU A 583 -16.11 -35.63 0.50
CA LEU A 583 -15.84 -36.34 1.75
C LEU A 583 -15.88 -35.39 2.96
N LEU A 584 -15.19 -34.25 2.84
CA LEU A 584 -15.11 -33.26 3.90
C LEU A 584 -16.47 -32.62 4.23
N LEU A 585 -17.32 -32.40 3.22
CA LEU A 585 -18.69 -31.92 3.44
C LEU A 585 -19.56 -32.98 4.14
N MET A 586 -19.44 -34.25 3.76
CA MET A 586 -20.11 -35.37 4.44
C MET A 586 -19.66 -35.50 5.90
N ASP A 587 -18.36 -35.44 6.18
CA ASP A 587 -17.77 -35.53 7.53
C ASP A 587 -18.32 -34.46 8.50
N PHE A 588 -18.71 -33.30 7.96
CA PHE A 588 -19.31 -32.20 8.74
C PHE A 588 -20.84 -32.16 8.72
N GLY A 589 -21.50 -33.12 8.06
CA GLY A 589 -22.96 -33.29 8.09
C GLY A 589 -23.73 -32.61 6.94
N ALA A 590 -23.15 -32.54 5.74
CA ALA A 590 -23.88 -32.15 4.53
C ALA A 590 -24.97 -33.18 4.17
N ASP A 591 -26.16 -32.70 3.83
CA ASP A 591 -27.24 -33.53 3.30
C ASP A 591 -26.93 -33.95 1.86
N VAL A 592 -26.66 -35.25 1.67
CA VAL A 592 -26.40 -35.87 0.36
C VAL A 592 -27.59 -35.85 -0.59
N ASN A 593 -28.79 -35.59 -0.08
CA ASN A 593 -30.06 -35.58 -0.81
C ASN A 593 -30.70 -34.17 -0.88
N CYS A 594 -29.94 -33.12 -0.55
CA CYS A 594 -30.40 -31.73 -0.70
C CYS A 594 -30.79 -31.44 -2.16
N ARG A 595 -31.81 -30.60 -2.37
CA ARG A 595 -32.34 -30.22 -3.68
C ARG A 595 -32.15 -28.74 -3.95
N ASP A 596 -31.73 -28.38 -5.16
CA ASP A 596 -31.75 -26.99 -5.63
C ASP A 596 -33.14 -26.57 -6.14
N SER A 597 -33.27 -25.32 -6.60
CA SER A 597 -34.57 -24.75 -7.03
C SER A 597 -35.15 -25.41 -8.29
N GLU A 598 -34.31 -26.05 -9.11
CA GLU A 598 -34.74 -26.83 -10.29
C GLU A 598 -35.00 -28.30 -9.93
N GLY A 599 -34.83 -28.67 -8.65
CA GLY A 599 -35.02 -30.03 -8.16
C GLY A 599 -33.86 -30.98 -8.47
N SER A 600 -32.70 -30.46 -8.87
CA SER A 600 -31.45 -31.22 -9.01
C SER A 600 -30.90 -31.63 -7.64
N ILE A 601 -30.04 -32.65 -7.64
CA ILE A 601 -29.40 -33.20 -6.44
C ILE A 601 -27.89 -33.41 -6.71
N PRO A 602 -27.01 -33.45 -5.69
CA PRO A 602 -25.57 -33.63 -5.90
C PRO A 602 -25.21 -34.92 -6.68
N LEU A 603 -25.97 -36.00 -6.50
CA LEU A 603 -25.78 -37.24 -7.27
C LEU A 603 -26.02 -37.05 -8.77
N TRP A 604 -27.01 -36.23 -9.15
CA TRP A 604 -27.30 -35.92 -10.54
C TRP A 604 -26.18 -35.10 -11.17
N GLU A 605 -25.70 -34.07 -10.47
CA GLU A 605 -24.56 -33.25 -10.90
C GLU A 605 -23.30 -34.09 -11.19
N ALA A 606 -22.97 -35.02 -10.28
CA ALA A 606 -21.84 -35.93 -10.47
C ALA A 606 -22.05 -36.92 -11.64
N MET A 607 -23.29 -37.38 -11.88
CA MET A 607 -23.62 -38.24 -13.01
C MET A 607 -23.54 -37.51 -14.35
N PHE A 608 -24.06 -36.28 -14.40
CA PHE A 608 -24.05 -35.40 -15.57
C PHE A 608 -22.61 -34.98 -15.94
N GLY A 609 -21.76 -34.71 -14.96
CA GLY A 609 -20.31 -34.52 -15.14
C GLY A 609 -19.49 -35.79 -15.37
N MET A 610 -20.11 -36.98 -15.38
CA MET A 610 -19.46 -38.29 -15.51
C MET A 610 -18.41 -38.62 -14.44
N HIS A 611 -18.51 -38.02 -13.25
CA HIS A 611 -17.56 -38.15 -12.15
C HIS A 611 -17.78 -39.44 -11.33
N ASN A 612 -17.50 -40.60 -11.96
CA ASN A 612 -17.78 -41.95 -11.44
C ASN A 612 -17.35 -42.20 -9.99
N GLN A 613 -16.22 -41.66 -9.53
CA GLN A 613 -15.75 -41.82 -8.14
C GLN A 613 -16.65 -41.09 -7.14
N VAL A 614 -17.03 -39.84 -7.45
CA VAL A 614 -17.97 -39.06 -6.64
C VAL A 614 -19.38 -39.65 -6.68
N VAL A 615 -19.84 -40.13 -7.85
CA VAL A 615 -21.10 -40.86 -7.97
C VAL A 615 -21.12 -42.07 -7.04
N LYS A 616 -20.02 -42.83 -6.97
CA LYS A 616 -19.88 -43.95 -6.04
C LYS A 616 -19.91 -43.48 -4.58
N LEU A 617 -19.11 -42.49 -4.21
CA LEU A 617 -19.07 -41.94 -2.84
C LEU A 617 -20.45 -41.46 -2.35
N LEU A 618 -21.20 -40.74 -3.20
CA LEU A 618 -22.56 -40.29 -2.87
C LEU A 618 -23.54 -41.46 -2.73
N SER A 619 -23.43 -42.48 -3.60
CA SER A 619 -24.29 -43.68 -3.54
C SER A 619 -24.03 -44.52 -2.29
N ASP A 620 -22.76 -44.74 -1.95
CA ASP A 620 -22.33 -45.50 -0.78
C ASP A 620 -22.76 -44.80 0.54
N ASN A 621 -23.01 -43.49 0.49
CA ASN A 621 -23.54 -42.68 1.60
C ASN A 621 -25.07 -42.39 1.51
N GLY A 622 -25.81 -43.13 0.67
CA GLY A 622 -27.28 -43.10 0.68
C GLY A 622 -27.93 -42.01 -0.20
N ALA A 623 -27.21 -41.45 -1.17
CA ALA A 623 -27.83 -40.60 -2.18
C ALA A 623 -28.69 -41.43 -3.16
N ALA A 624 -29.93 -41.00 -3.43
CA ALA A 624 -30.86 -41.72 -4.29
C ALA A 624 -31.43 -40.83 -5.42
N ILE A 625 -31.33 -41.28 -6.67
CA ILE A 625 -31.72 -40.47 -7.83
C ILE A 625 -33.22 -40.11 -7.85
N ALA A 626 -34.05 -40.99 -7.28
CA ALA A 626 -35.50 -40.81 -7.18
C ALA A 626 -35.94 -39.63 -6.28
N ILE A 627 -35.03 -39.01 -5.53
CA ILE A 627 -35.31 -37.84 -4.68
C ILE A 627 -35.33 -36.54 -5.49
N GLY A 628 -34.57 -36.47 -6.60
CA GLY A 628 -34.55 -35.34 -7.51
C GLY A 628 -35.67 -35.37 -8.56
N ASP A 629 -35.69 -34.39 -9.46
CA ASP A 629 -36.61 -34.41 -10.61
C ASP A 629 -36.09 -35.34 -11.72
N VAL A 630 -36.43 -36.63 -11.61
CA VAL A 630 -36.05 -37.64 -12.61
C VAL A 630 -36.64 -37.35 -14.00
N GLY A 631 -37.77 -36.63 -14.09
CA GLY A 631 -38.34 -36.20 -15.38
C GLY A 631 -37.44 -35.18 -16.07
N LEU A 632 -36.95 -34.19 -15.33
CA LEU A 632 -35.92 -33.26 -15.79
C LEU A 632 -34.63 -34.00 -16.16
N PHE A 633 -34.14 -34.91 -15.31
CA PHE A 633 -32.90 -35.66 -15.53
C PHE A 633 -32.94 -36.49 -16.82
N ALA A 634 -34.04 -37.20 -17.05
CA ALA A 634 -34.24 -38.00 -18.25
C ALA A 634 -34.36 -37.12 -19.51
N CYS A 635 -35.01 -35.95 -19.43
CA CYS A 635 -35.03 -34.99 -20.53
C CYS A 635 -33.63 -34.46 -20.85
N SER A 636 -32.88 -33.99 -19.86
CA SER A 636 -31.52 -33.44 -20.08
C SER A 636 -30.55 -34.49 -20.64
N ALA A 637 -30.68 -35.77 -20.24
CA ALA A 637 -29.90 -36.86 -20.82
C ALA A 637 -30.27 -37.14 -22.28
N ALA A 638 -31.55 -36.98 -22.65
CA ALA A 638 -32.01 -37.07 -24.03
C ALA A 638 -31.59 -35.86 -24.88
N GLU A 639 -31.62 -34.64 -24.32
CA GLU A 639 -31.17 -33.39 -24.99
C GLU A 639 -29.67 -33.44 -25.32
N GLN A 640 -28.86 -34.14 -24.51
CA GLN A 640 -27.45 -34.44 -24.79
C GLN A 640 -27.21 -35.63 -25.74
N ASN A 641 -28.26 -36.28 -26.21
CA ASN A 641 -28.19 -37.52 -26.99
C ASN A 641 -27.47 -38.69 -26.27
N ASN A 642 -27.44 -38.68 -24.93
CA ASN A 642 -26.61 -39.58 -24.12
C ASN A 642 -27.40 -40.80 -23.59
N LEU A 643 -27.50 -41.83 -24.42
CA LEU A 643 -28.13 -43.11 -24.06
C LEU A 643 -27.45 -43.81 -22.87
N GLY A 644 -26.15 -43.57 -22.65
CA GLY A 644 -25.41 -44.10 -21.49
C GLY A 644 -25.93 -43.52 -20.17
N LEU A 645 -26.15 -42.21 -20.12
CA LEU A 645 -26.69 -41.52 -18.95
C LEU A 645 -28.15 -41.93 -18.67
N LEU A 646 -28.99 -42.10 -19.70
CA LEU A 646 -30.35 -42.65 -19.54
C LEU A 646 -30.35 -44.06 -18.94
N LYS A 647 -29.46 -44.95 -19.41
CA LYS A 647 -29.29 -46.30 -18.84
C LYS A 647 -28.79 -46.25 -17.39
N GLU A 648 -27.96 -45.27 -17.05
CA GLU A 648 -27.47 -45.06 -15.68
C GLU A 648 -28.56 -44.57 -14.72
N ILE A 649 -29.46 -43.70 -15.18
CA ILE A 649 -30.66 -43.26 -14.42
C ILE A 649 -31.50 -44.50 -14.05
N VAL A 650 -31.84 -45.34 -15.03
CA VAL A 650 -32.61 -46.58 -14.81
C VAL A 650 -31.87 -47.54 -13.87
N ARG A 651 -30.56 -47.75 -14.07
CA ARG A 651 -29.74 -48.62 -13.21
C ARG A 651 -29.75 -48.20 -11.74
N ARG A 652 -30.00 -46.92 -11.45
CA ARG A 652 -30.07 -46.33 -10.11
C ARG A 652 -31.51 -46.19 -9.57
N GLY A 653 -32.49 -46.80 -10.24
CA GLY A 653 -33.90 -46.76 -9.83
C GLY A 653 -34.64 -45.48 -10.22
N GLY A 654 -34.11 -44.72 -11.19
CA GLY A 654 -34.79 -43.56 -11.76
C GLY A 654 -35.82 -43.96 -12.82
N ASP A 655 -37.06 -43.53 -12.60
CA ASP A 655 -38.18 -43.66 -13.54
C ASP A 655 -38.10 -42.63 -14.68
N VAL A 656 -37.54 -43.06 -15.82
CA VAL A 656 -37.37 -42.23 -17.03
C VAL A 656 -38.67 -41.93 -17.79
N THR A 657 -39.81 -42.51 -17.38
CA THR A 657 -41.12 -42.25 -18.03
C THR A 657 -41.76 -40.94 -17.53
N ARG A 658 -41.19 -40.34 -16.47
CA ARG A 658 -41.65 -39.08 -15.91
C ARG A 658 -41.46 -37.92 -16.88
N SER A 659 -42.38 -36.98 -16.78
CA SER A 659 -42.32 -35.70 -17.47
C SER A 659 -41.67 -34.65 -16.58
N LYS A 660 -40.92 -33.72 -17.16
CA LYS A 660 -40.51 -32.48 -16.47
C LYS A 660 -41.73 -31.57 -16.25
N SER A 661 -41.52 -30.45 -15.58
CA SER A 661 -42.59 -29.53 -15.13
C SER A 661 -43.58 -29.07 -16.20
N ASN A 662 -43.19 -29.06 -17.49
CA ASN A 662 -44.03 -28.69 -18.63
C ASN A 662 -44.68 -29.87 -19.38
N GLY A 663 -44.82 -31.03 -18.75
CA GLY A 663 -45.44 -32.24 -19.34
C GLY A 663 -44.57 -32.99 -20.34
N CYS A 664 -43.52 -32.36 -20.88
CA CYS A 664 -42.57 -32.99 -21.81
C CYS A 664 -41.84 -34.16 -21.15
N THR A 665 -41.74 -35.29 -21.85
CA THR A 665 -40.98 -36.48 -21.44
C THR A 665 -39.71 -36.64 -22.28
N ALA A 666 -38.77 -37.46 -21.79
CA ALA A 666 -37.56 -37.80 -22.56
C ALA A 666 -37.86 -38.36 -23.97
N LEU A 667 -39.03 -38.99 -24.17
CA LEU A 667 -39.46 -39.50 -25.47
C LEU A 667 -39.77 -38.38 -26.47
N HIS A 668 -40.38 -37.26 -26.04
CA HIS A 668 -40.61 -36.11 -26.92
C HIS A 668 -39.28 -35.53 -27.41
N VAL A 669 -38.29 -35.42 -26.51
CA VAL A 669 -36.94 -34.97 -26.85
C VAL A 669 -36.24 -35.94 -27.81
N ALA A 670 -36.26 -37.24 -27.52
CA ALA A 670 -35.62 -38.26 -28.35
C ALA A 670 -36.18 -38.31 -29.78
N VAL A 671 -37.49 -38.04 -29.94
CA VAL A 671 -38.14 -37.87 -31.25
C VAL A 671 -37.68 -36.59 -31.95
N CYS A 672 -37.63 -35.45 -31.24
CA CYS A 672 -37.15 -34.18 -31.83
C CYS A 672 -35.68 -34.21 -32.27
N GLU A 673 -34.83 -34.99 -31.60
CA GLU A 673 -33.44 -35.21 -31.99
C GLU A 673 -33.25 -36.42 -32.93
N GLY A 674 -34.33 -37.12 -33.30
CA GLY A 674 -34.32 -38.22 -34.27
C GLY A 674 -33.53 -39.47 -33.84
N ASN A 675 -33.25 -39.65 -32.54
CA ASN A 675 -32.47 -40.81 -32.09
C ASN A 675 -33.35 -42.05 -31.89
N ILE A 676 -33.41 -42.88 -32.93
CA ILE A 676 -34.15 -44.15 -32.99
C ILE A 676 -33.76 -45.11 -31.85
N GLU A 677 -32.47 -45.26 -31.54
CA GLU A 677 -31.99 -46.15 -30.47
C GLU A 677 -32.43 -45.67 -29.08
N MET A 678 -32.51 -44.36 -28.88
CA MET A 678 -33.01 -43.76 -27.64
C MET A 678 -34.54 -43.87 -27.54
N VAL A 679 -35.27 -43.63 -28.63
CA VAL A 679 -36.72 -43.86 -28.71
C VAL A 679 -37.04 -45.31 -28.38
N ARG A 680 -36.34 -46.27 -29.01
CA ARG A 680 -36.48 -47.71 -28.74
C ARG A 680 -36.25 -48.03 -27.27
N PHE A 681 -35.15 -47.54 -26.68
CA PHE A 681 -34.86 -47.75 -25.26
C PHE A 681 -35.96 -47.20 -24.34
N LEU A 682 -36.48 -46.00 -24.61
CA LEU A 682 -37.54 -45.38 -23.82
C LEU A 682 -38.89 -46.11 -23.95
N LEU A 683 -39.18 -46.70 -25.11
CA LEU A 683 -40.33 -47.59 -25.31
C LEU A 683 -40.15 -48.93 -24.58
N ASP A 684 -38.94 -49.50 -24.57
CA ASP A 684 -38.63 -50.69 -23.77
C ASP A 684 -38.80 -50.43 -22.25
N GLN A 685 -38.62 -49.19 -21.80
CA GLN A 685 -38.96 -48.74 -20.42
C GLN A 685 -40.47 -48.46 -20.20
N GLY A 686 -41.32 -48.68 -21.21
CA GLY A 686 -42.78 -48.56 -21.09
C GLY A 686 -43.33 -47.14 -21.18
N THR A 687 -42.59 -46.19 -21.76
CA THR A 687 -43.06 -44.81 -21.92
C THR A 687 -44.32 -44.73 -22.79
N ASP A 688 -45.32 -43.96 -22.35
CA ASP A 688 -46.54 -43.71 -23.13
C ASP A 688 -46.27 -42.74 -24.28
N VAL A 689 -46.57 -43.19 -25.50
CA VAL A 689 -46.40 -42.44 -26.76
C VAL A 689 -47.48 -41.38 -26.94
N TYR A 690 -48.65 -41.55 -26.31
CA TYR A 690 -49.82 -40.66 -26.41
C TYR A 690 -49.93 -39.67 -25.24
N LYS A 691 -48.98 -39.69 -24.31
CA LYS A 691 -48.90 -38.68 -23.25
C LYS A 691 -48.49 -37.35 -23.86
N GLY A 692 -49.39 -36.38 -23.88
CA GLY A 692 -49.10 -35.03 -24.40
C GLY A 692 -48.26 -34.17 -23.44
N ASP A 693 -47.53 -33.21 -24.01
CA ASP A 693 -46.91 -32.10 -23.27
C ASP A 693 -47.96 -31.04 -22.82
N GLU A 694 -47.52 -29.93 -22.19
CA GLU A 694 -48.39 -28.80 -21.83
C GLU A 694 -49.19 -28.19 -23.00
N ASN A 695 -48.79 -28.43 -24.24
CA ASN A 695 -49.46 -27.95 -25.46
C ASN A 695 -50.38 -29.01 -26.08
N GLY A 696 -50.42 -30.22 -25.52
CA GLY A 696 -51.17 -31.36 -26.03
C GLY A 696 -50.46 -32.14 -27.15
N TRP A 697 -49.22 -31.80 -27.51
CA TRP A 697 -48.46 -32.55 -28.51
C TRP A 697 -47.97 -33.85 -27.91
N THR A 698 -48.27 -34.99 -28.54
CA THR A 698 -47.73 -36.29 -28.15
C THR A 698 -46.42 -36.59 -28.90
N ALA A 699 -45.65 -37.56 -28.40
CA ALA A 699 -44.44 -38.01 -29.09
C ALA A 699 -44.74 -38.58 -30.50
N ARG A 700 -45.93 -39.15 -30.71
CA ARG A 700 -46.40 -39.57 -32.04
C ARG A 700 -46.59 -38.38 -32.99
N ASP A 701 -47.28 -37.35 -32.52
CA ASP A 701 -47.59 -36.17 -33.34
C ASP A 701 -46.31 -35.42 -33.75
N LEU A 702 -45.30 -35.37 -32.86
CA LEU A 702 -43.98 -34.82 -33.18
C LEU A 702 -43.23 -35.63 -34.25
N ALA A 703 -43.30 -36.96 -34.21
CA ALA A 703 -42.72 -37.81 -35.25
C ALA A 703 -43.45 -37.66 -36.59
N GLU A 704 -44.77 -37.41 -36.55
CA GLU A 704 -45.58 -37.12 -37.74
C GLU A 704 -45.24 -35.76 -38.35
N GLN A 705 -45.17 -34.71 -37.54
CA GLN A 705 -44.83 -33.35 -37.96
C GLN A 705 -43.41 -33.24 -38.54
N GLN A 706 -42.45 -34.02 -38.02
CA GLN A 706 -41.04 -33.96 -38.44
C GLN A 706 -40.67 -34.96 -39.56
N GLY A 707 -41.59 -35.83 -39.99
CA GLY A 707 -41.33 -36.79 -41.07
C GLY A 707 -40.41 -37.95 -40.70
N HIS A 708 -40.29 -38.30 -39.40
CA HIS A 708 -39.43 -39.39 -38.93
C HIS A 708 -40.08 -40.76 -39.17
N ASP A 709 -40.10 -41.22 -40.42
CA ASP A 709 -40.85 -42.41 -40.83
C ASP A 709 -40.41 -43.70 -40.10
N GLU A 710 -39.10 -43.89 -39.88
CA GLU A 710 -38.58 -45.02 -39.10
C GLU A 710 -39.07 -45.01 -37.63
N ILE A 711 -39.27 -43.82 -37.04
CA ILE A 711 -39.83 -43.67 -35.69
C ILE A 711 -41.33 -43.96 -35.67
N LYS A 712 -42.07 -43.60 -36.74
CA LYS A 712 -43.50 -43.96 -36.89
C LYS A 712 -43.68 -45.47 -36.97
N GLU A 713 -42.89 -46.16 -37.81
CA GLU A 713 -42.91 -47.63 -37.92
C GLU A 713 -42.58 -48.30 -36.57
N LEU A 714 -41.67 -47.71 -35.79
CA LEU A 714 -41.31 -48.20 -34.46
C LEU A 714 -42.47 -48.00 -33.45
N PHE A 715 -43.19 -46.88 -33.50
CA PHE A 715 -44.41 -46.68 -32.69
C PHE A 715 -45.58 -47.59 -33.09
N ASP A 716 -45.76 -47.88 -34.39
CA ASP A 716 -46.83 -48.74 -34.87
C ASP A 716 -46.53 -50.23 -34.62
N SER A 717 -45.28 -50.67 -34.76
CA SER A 717 -44.87 -52.05 -34.41
C SER A 717 -44.93 -52.33 -32.91
N TYR A 718 -44.59 -51.36 -32.05
CA TYR A 718 -44.72 -51.48 -30.58
C TYR A 718 -46.18 -51.65 -30.14
N LYS A 719 -47.16 -51.28 -30.97
CA LYS A 719 -48.60 -51.44 -30.69
C LYS A 719 -49.08 -52.89 -30.82
N VAL A 720 -48.37 -53.73 -31.57
CA VAL A 720 -48.77 -55.12 -31.86
C VAL A 720 -48.43 -56.06 -30.70
N SER A 721 -47.39 -55.77 -29.92
CA SER A 721 -46.84 -56.69 -28.90
C SER A 721 -47.59 -56.74 -27.56
N LYS A 722 -48.53 -55.81 -27.29
CA LYS A 722 -49.25 -55.70 -26.01
C LYS A 722 -50.69 -56.26 -26.00
N THR A 723 -51.12 -56.96 -27.06
CA THR A 723 -52.54 -57.33 -27.26
C THR A 723 -52.84 -58.82 -27.08
N GLU A 724 -52.28 -59.48 -26.05
CA GLU A 724 -52.73 -60.82 -25.62
C GLU A 724 -52.72 -60.96 -24.08
N GLU A 725 -53.87 -60.70 -23.43
CA GLU A 725 -54.43 -61.52 -22.36
C GLU A 725 -55.90 -61.09 -22.06
N PRO A 726 -56.90 -61.99 -21.97
CA PRO A 726 -58.32 -61.60 -21.87
C PRO A 726 -58.95 -61.87 -20.48
N ALA A 727 -59.92 -61.04 -20.06
CA ALA A 727 -61.24 -61.50 -19.54
C ALA A 727 -62.19 -60.38 -19.02
N VAL A 728 -63.37 -60.31 -19.65
CA VAL A 728 -64.70 -60.08 -19.03
C VAL A 728 -65.08 -58.68 -18.48
N THR A 729 -65.94 -58.01 -19.27
CA THR A 729 -66.88 -56.91 -18.94
C THR A 729 -68.03 -57.35 -17.99
N ILE A 730 -68.86 -56.50 -17.36
CA ILE A 730 -70.09 -55.77 -17.81
C ILE A 730 -70.77 -55.24 -16.48
N PRO A 731 -71.62 -54.18 -16.38
CA PRO A 731 -71.77 -52.89 -17.09
C PRO A 731 -71.91 -51.64 -16.14
N GLU A 732 -72.04 -50.42 -16.68
CA GLU A 732 -73.34 -49.71 -16.67
C GLU A 732 -73.44 -48.57 -17.73
N GLU A 733 -74.64 -48.46 -18.30
CA GLU A 733 -75.11 -47.48 -19.30
C GLU A 733 -75.90 -46.36 -18.58
N ARG A 734 -76.24 -45.15 -19.09
CA ARG A 734 -76.18 -44.51 -20.43
C ARG A 734 -76.46 -42.97 -20.30
N HIS A 735 -75.74 -42.17 -21.10
CA HIS A 735 -76.21 -40.95 -21.82
C HIS A 735 -76.63 -39.64 -21.08
N GLY A 736 -76.45 -38.50 -21.78
CA GLY A 736 -76.65 -37.11 -21.28
C GLY A 736 -78.07 -36.52 -21.43
N VAL A 737 -78.31 -35.21 -21.58
CA VAL A 737 -77.57 -34.16 -22.34
C VAL A 737 -78.12 -32.73 -22.01
N ARG A 738 -77.31 -31.64 -22.20
CA ARG A 738 -77.68 -30.17 -22.29
C ARG A 738 -78.11 -29.43 -20.99
N PHE A 739 -78.00 -28.10 -20.81
CA PHE A 739 -77.62 -26.95 -21.68
C PHE A 739 -77.20 -25.67 -20.86
N LEU A 740 -76.42 -24.76 -21.47
CA LEU A 740 -76.39 -23.27 -21.34
C LEU A 740 -75.81 -22.53 -20.09
N GLU A 741 -75.47 -21.26 -20.34
CA GLU A 741 -74.72 -20.30 -19.52
C GLU A 741 -75.58 -19.31 -18.70
N LYS A 742 -74.98 -18.71 -17.64
CA LYS A 742 -75.27 -17.42 -16.96
C LYS A 742 -76.70 -17.20 -16.39
N PHE A 743 -76.88 -16.87 -15.11
CA PHE A 743 -76.52 -15.57 -14.50
C PHE A 743 -76.39 -15.63 -12.96
N ARG A 744 -75.85 -14.55 -12.34
CA ARG A 744 -75.60 -14.41 -10.88
C ARG A 744 -76.83 -13.93 -10.09
N SER A 745 -76.88 -14.31 -8.80
CA SER A 745 -77.24 -13.39 -7.69
C SER A 745 -76.82 -13.95 -6.31
N GLU A 746 -76.11 -13.14 -5.53
CA GLU A 746 -75.79 -13.31 -4.09
C GLU A 746 -77.06 -13.04 -3.20
N PRO A 747 -77.07 -13.00 -1.83
CA PRO A 747 -75.94 -13.07 -0.86
C PRO A 747 -76.19 -13.79 0.51
N THR A 748 -75.16 -13.76 1.38
CA THR A 748 -75.19 -13.82 2.89
C THR A 748 -75.69 -15.08 3.64
N ILE A 749 -75.16 -15.51 4.80
CA ILE A 749 -73.89 -15.24 5.56
C ILE A 749 -73.67 -16.36 6.63
N SER A 750 -72.40 -16.74 6.90
CA SER A 750 -71.75 -17.30 8.14
C SER A 750 -72.48 -18.28 9.11
N PRO A 751 -71.85 -18.80 10.21
CA PRO A 751 -70.43 -18.97 10.57
C PRO A 751 -70.02 -20.43 10.89
N VAL A 752 -68.72 -20.72 11.10
CA VAL A 752 -68.25 -21.77 12.04
C VAL A 752 -67.02 -21.27 12.80
N ASN A 753 -66.91 -21.68 14.06
CA ASN A 753 -65.98 -21.20 15.09
C ASN A 753 -65.33 -22.43 15.77
N GLN A 754 -64.06 -22.36 16.21
CA GLN A 754 -63.50 -23.02 17.43
C GLN A 754 -63.61 -24.58 17.57
N ASP A 755 -62.82 -25.32 18.38
CA ASP A 755 -61.60 -25.08 19.18
C ASP A 755 -60.97 -26.44 19.60
N SER A 756 -59.88 -26.40 20.39
CA SER A 756 -59.50 -27.39 21.44
C SER A 756 -58.87 -28.75 21.04
N SER A 757 -57.97 -29.37 21.81
CA SER A 757 -57.18 -28.95 23.01
C SER A 757 -56.01 -29.91 23.35
N PHE A 758 -55.08 -29.43 24.19
CA PHE A 758 -53.97 -30.18 24.82
C PHE A 758 -54.41 -31.29 25.82
N PRO A 759 -53.47 -32.11 26.34
CA PRO A 759 -52.95 -31.82 27.70
C PRO A 759 -51.45 -32.08 27.92
N ALA A 760 -50.90 -31.54 29.02
CA ALA A 760 -49.64 -31.91 29.69
C ALA A 760 -49.97 -32.33 31.15
N PRO A 761 -49.11 -33.04 31.93
CA PRO A 761 -47.93 -32.39 32.59
C PRO A 761 -46.72 -33.29 33.02
N ASP A 762 -45.72 -32.64 33.64
CA ASP A 762 -44.74 -33.09 34.68
C ASP A 762 -43.52 -34.03 34.43
N GLY A 763 -42.37 -33.66 35.07
CA GLY A 763 -41.20 -34.51 35.39
C GLY A 763 -39.99 -34.47 34.41
N SER A 764 -38.97 -33.58 34.48
CA SER A 764 -37.94 -33.39 35.53
C SER A 764 -37.14 -34.68 35.86
N TRP A 765 -35.81 -34.84 35.68
CA TRP A 765 -34.64 -33.97 35.32
C TRP A 765 -33.92 -34.50 34.02
N GLY A 766 -32.67 -34.18 33.59
CA GLY A 766 -31.55 -33.41 34.15
C GLY A 766 -30.32 -33.17 33.23
N ARG A 767 -29.80 -31.92 33.26
CA ARG A 767 -28.46 -31.42 32.87
C ARG A 767 -27.78 -31.94 31.58
N SER A 768 -27.74 -31.05 30.57
CA SER A 768 -26.47 -30.39 30.21
C SER A 768 -26.73 -28.95 29.73
N ARG A 769 -25.77 -28.04 29.95
CA ARG A 769 -25.98 -26.58 29.76
C ARG A 769 -25.95 -26.21 28.27
N PRO A 770 -26.76 -25.23 27.80
CA PRO A 770 -26.58 -24.66 26.47
C PRO A 770 -25.21 -23.98 26.39
N ARG A 771 -24.40 -24.39 25.41
CA ARG A 771 -23.10 -23.78 25.16
C ARG A 771 -23.35 -22.38 24.60
N ARG A 772 -22.99 -21.37 25.42
CA ARG A 772 -23.07 -19.93 25.15
C ARG A 772 -22.76 -19.62 23.67
N ARG A 773 -23.74 -19.13 22.91
CA ARG A 773 -23.52 -18.60 21.54
C ARG A 773 -22.54 -17.44 21.64
N THR A 774 -21.25 -17.70 21.42
CA THR A 774 -20.24 -16.67 21.20
C THR A 774 -20.34 -16.24 19.74
N SER A 775 -21.17 -15.24 19.50
CA SER A 775 -21.26 -14.61 18.18
C SER A 775 -19.98 -13.82 17.91
N ASN A 776 -19.22 -14.19 16.87
CA ASN A 776 -17.95 -13.57 16.52
C ASN A 776 -18.10 -12.17 15.85
N PHE A 777 -19.20 -11.46 16.10
CA PHE A 777 -19.54 -10.15 15.51
C PHE A 777 -18.63 -8.99 15.96
N TYR A 778 -17.67 -9.21 16.86
CA TYR A 778 -16.79 -8.16 17.38
C TYR A 778 -15.67 -7.72 16.41
N ASN A 779 -15.44 -8.44 15.31
CA ASN A 779 -14.34 -8.16 14.39
C ASN A 779 -14.76 -7.57 13.03
N SER A 780 -16.06 -7.51 12.72
CA SER A 780 -16.56 -6.83 11.51
C SER A 780 -17.09 -5.45 11.86
N LEU A 781 -16.91 -4.48 10.95
CA LEU A 781 -17.36 -3.09 11.13
C LEU A 781 -18.84 -3.01 11.54
N PHE A 782 -19.68 -3.86 10.92
CA PHE A 782 -21.13 -3.81 11.07
C PHE A 782 -21.64 -4.48 12.35
N GLY A 783 -20.98 -5.52 12.85
CA GLY A 783 -21.38 -6.18 14.11
C GLY A 783 -21.32 -5.24 15.32
N ILE A 784 -20.53 -4.16 15.22
CA ILE A 784 -20.42 -3.08 16.19
C ILE A 784 -21.43 -1.96 15.90
N MET A 785 -21.63 -1.56 14.63
CA MET A 785 -22.66 -0.57 14.24
C MET A 785 -24.07 -1.01 14.63
N SER A 786 -24.40 -2.29 14.39
CA SER A 786 -25.71 -2.87 14.73
C SER A 786 -25.98 -2.87 16.23
N ALA A 787 -24.93 -2.99 17.06
CA ALA A 787 -25.04 -2.89 18.51
C ALA A 787 -25.25 -1.45 19.01
N ALA A 788 -24.78 -0.43 18.27
CA ALA A 788 -24.96 0.97 18.63
C ALA A 788 -26.37 1.50 18.30
N GLN A 789 -26.95 1.09 17.17
CA GLN A 789 -28.30 1.52 16.75
C GLN A 789 -29.43 0.94 17.62
N LEU A 790 -29.19 -0.14 18.37
CA LEU A 790 -30.14 -0.73 19.31
C LEU A 790 -30.40 0.14 20.57
N GLY A 791 -29.63 1.22 20.77
CA GLY A 791 -29.75 2.08 21.95
C GLY A 791 -30.75 3.23 21.84
N ASP A 792 -31.11 3.68 20.63
CA ASP A 792 -31.67 5.03 20.47
C ASP A 792 -32.64 5.21 19.28
N SER A 793 -33.75 4.46 19.29
CA SER A 793 -35.02 4.90 18.68
C SER A 793 -36.17 3.97 19.05
N SER A 794 -36.93 4.34 20.07
CA SER A 794 -38.30 3.84 20.27
C SER A 794 -39.30 4.92 19.84
N SER A 795 -40.39 4.49 19.20
CA SER A 795 -41.57 5.28 18.76
C SER A 795 -41.44 6.18 17.52
N HIS A 796 -42.54 6.18 16.72
CA HIS A 796 -42.87 7.04 15.57
C HIS A 796 -42.08 6.80 14.27
N LEU A 797 -42.64 6.51 13.08
CA LEU A 797 -44.01 6.36 12.50
C LEU A 797 -43.87 5.50 11.20
N PRO A 798 -44.91 5.26 10.38
CA PRO A 798 -46.21 4.64 10.65
C PRO A 798 -46.34 3.27 9.93
N VAL A 799 -47.39 2.50 10.25
CA VAL A 799 -47.78 1.32 9.44
C VAL A 799 -48.75 1.79 8.35
N ASP A 800 -48.27 1.94 7.12
CA ASP A 800 -49.12 2.12 5.94
C ASP A 800 -49.09 0.87 5.05
N ASN A 801 -50.16 0.08 5.15
CA ASN A 801 -50.49 -0.92 4.16
C ASN A 801 -50.94 -0.23 2.87
N ASN A 802 -50.05 -0.08 1.88
CA ASN A 802 -50.40 -0.19 0.45
C ASN A 802 -49.15 -0.04 -0.45
N ALA A 803 -48.59 -1.18 -0.85
CA ALA A 803 -47.74 -1.25 -2.03
C ALA A 803 -47.95 -2.60 -2.71
N THR A 804 -48.97 -2.69 -3.57
CA THR A 804 -49.11 -3.70 -4.61
C THR A 804 -48.01 -3.53 -5.67
N GLY A 805 -46.76 -3.72 -5.25
CA GLY A 805 -45.62 -3.89 -6.16
C GLY A 805 -45.50 -5.36 -6.49
N ALA A 806 -46.12 -5.78 -7.60
CA ALA A 806 -45.85 -7.10 -8.15
C ALA A 806 -44.33 -7.21 -8.36
N ALA A 807 -43.71 -8.23 -7.75
CA ALA A 807 -42.46 -8.76 -8.30
C ALA A 807 -42.70 -8.97 -9.81
N PRO A 808 -41.72 -8.68 -10.69
CA PRO A 808 -41.90 -9.01 -12.09
C PRO A 808 -42.20 -10.49 -12.13
N ALA A 809 -43.45 -10.83 -12.50
CA ALA A 809 -43.74 -12.16 -12.96
C ALA A 809 -42.71 -12.38 -14.06
N VAL A 810 -41.77 -13.29 -13.83
CA VAL A 810 -40.98 -13.87 -14.90
C VAL A 810 -42.05 -14.38 -15.85
N ARG A 811 -42.32 -13.61 -16.90
CA ARG A 811 -42.98 -14.14 -18.09
C ARG A 811 -42.10 -15.33 -18.41
N ARG A 812 -42.61 -16.53 -18.14
CA ARG A 812 -42.04 -17.76 -18.67
C ARG A 812 -42.11 -17.56 -20.18
N THR A 813 -41.04 -17.03 -20.74
CA THR A 813 -40.88 -16.84 -22.17
C THR A 813 -40.72 -18.24 -22.71
N TYR A 814 -41.86 -18.84 -23.04
CA TYR A 814 -41.94 -20.07 -23.81
C TYR A 814 -40.97 -19.94 -24.98
N ALA A 815 -39.95 -20.80 -25.02
CA ALA A 815 -39.06 -20.87 -26.16
C ALA A 815 -39.89 -21.32 -27.35
N ALA A 816 -40.18 -20.39 -28.26
CA ALA A 816 -40.97 -20.66 -29.46
C ALA A 816 -40.33 -21.81 -30.25
N ARG A 817 -41.10 -22.81 -30.66
CA ARG A 817 -40.62 -23.83 -31.59
C ARG A 817 -40.69 -23.27 -32.99
N VAL A 818 -39.58 -23.34 -33.70
CA VAL A 818 -39.45 -22.82 -35.06
C VAL A 818 -39.03 -23.93 -36.00
N THR A 819 -39.62 -23.96 -37.19
CA THR A 819 -39.25 -24.91 -38.23
C THR A 819 -38.15 -24.27 -39.07
N VAL A 820 -36.92 -24.72 -38.90
CA VAL A 820 -35.75 -24.22 -39.61
C VAL A 820 -35.53 -25.05 -40.86
N SER A 821 -35.38 -24.47 -42.05
CA SER A 821 -35.10 -25.18 -43.31
C SER A 821 -33.88 -24.60 -44.04
N CYS A 822 -33.27 -25.41 -44.91
CA CYS A 822 -32.14 -25.03 -45.74
C CYS A 822 -32.32 -25.52 -47.19
N PRO A 823 -32.94 -24.70 -48.07
CA PRO A 823 -33.15 -25.05 -49.47
C PRO A 823 -31.85 -25.31 -50.25
N GLU A 824 -30.75 -24.63 -49.89
CA GLU A 824 -29.45 -24.70 -50.59
C GLU A 824 -28.82 -26.10 -50.61
N LYS A 825 -29.19 -26.98 -49.66
CA LYS A 825 -28.72 -28.38 -49.60
C LYS A 825 -29.78 -29.42 -49.97
N GLY A 826 -30.94 -29.00 -50.48
CA GLY A 826 -32.00 -29.92 -50.93
C GLY A 826 -32.87 -30.54 -49.82
N ASP A 827 -32.72 -30.10 -48.57
CA ASP A 827 -33.49 -30.59 -47.42
C ASP A 827 -34.74 -29.70 -47.22
N ILE A 828 -35.80 -30.00 -48.01
CA ILE A 828 -37.05 -29.20 -48.06
C ILE A 828 -37.88 -29.37 -46.78
N ALA A 829 -37.73 -30.50 -46.10
CA ALA A 829 -38.34 -30.76 -44.80
C ALA A 829 -37.59 -30.01 -43.69
N GLY A 830 -38.14 -28.86 -43.25
CA GLY A 830 -37.55 -28.10 -42.16
C GLY A 830 -37.59 -28.85 -40.83
N LYS A 831 -36.51 -28.76 -40.05
CA LYS A 831 -36.35 -29.41 -38.74
C LYS A 831 -36.87 -28.50 -37.62
N LEU A 832 -37.58 -29.08 -36.67
CA LEU A 832 -38.07 -28.33 -35.51
C LEU A 832 -36.92 -28.02 -34.54
N VAL A 833 -36.86 -26.78 -34.07
CA VAL A 833 -35.84 -26.27 -33.14
C VAL A 833 -36.52 -25.40 -32.09
N LEU A 834 -36.09 -25.50 -30.83
CA LEU A 834 -36.47 -24.53 -29.79
C LEU A 834 -35.71 -23.22 -30.03
N LEU A 835 -36.41 -22.11 -30.18
CA LEU A 835 -35.81 -20.79 -30.40
C LEU A 835 -34.90 -20.43 -29.21
N PRO A 836 -33.59 -20.29 -29.44
CA PRO A 836 -32.64 -19.96 -28.39
C PRO A 836 -32.71 -18.47 -28.04
N GLN A 837 -31.93 -18.03 -27.05
CA GLN A 837 -31.98 -16.64 -26.57
C GLN A 837 -31.21 -15.66 -27.47
N SER A 838 -30.42 -16.16 -28.43
CA SER A 838 -29.65 -15.33 -29.35
C SER A 838 -29.66 -15.84 -30.80
N PHE A 839 -29.50 -14.93 -31.77
CA PHE A 839 -29.31 -15.31 -33.17
C PHE A 839 -28.06 -16.15 -33.40
N GLN A 840 -26.98 -15.88 -32.65
CA GLN A 840 -25.73 -16.62 -32.77
C GLN A 840 -25.95 -18.11 -32.44
N GLU A 841 -26.66 -18.42 -31.36
CA GLU A 841 -27.04 -19.80 -31.03
C GLU A 841 -27.96 -20.41 -32.09
N LEU A 842 -28.89 -19.64 -32.69
CA LEU A 842 -29.78 -20.16 -33.73
C LEU A 842 -29.02 -20.50 -35.03
N LEU A 843 -28.06 -19.66 -35.41
CA LEU A 843 -27.13 -19.90 -36.51
C LEU A 843 -26.21 -21.09 -36.21
N GLU A 844 -25.73 -21.24 -34.97
CA GLU A 844 -24.91 -22.39 -34.54
C GLU A 844 -25.71 -23.70 -34.49
N ILE A 845 -26.97 -23.69 -34.05
CA ILE A 845 -27.87 -24.85 -34.13
C ILE A 845 -28.12 -25.20 -35.60
N GLY A 846 -28.36 -24.20 -36.46
CA GLY A 846 -28.43 -24.37 -37.90
C GLY A 846 -27.17 -25.01 -38.48
N ALA A 847 -26.00 -24.50 -38.11
CA ALA A 847 -24.71 -25.01 -38.56
C ALA A 847 -24.46 -26.45 -38.11
N LYS A 848 -24.83 -26.78 -36.88
CA LYS A 848 -24.73 -28.14 -36.31
C LYS A 848 -25.73 -29.12 -36.92
N LYS A 849 -26.98 -28.70 -37.21
CA LYS A 849 -28.04 -29.56 -37.78
C LYS A 849 -27.98 -29.71 -39.32
N TYR A 850 -27.26 -28.84 -40.04
CA TYR A 850 -27.17 -28.86 -41.52
C TYR A 850 -25.73 -28.85 -42.10
N GLY A 851 -24.69 -28.70 -41.26
CA GLY A 851 -23.29 -28.82 -41.67
C GLY A 851 -22.83 -27.75 -42.68
N PHE A 852 -23.18 -26.49 -42.44
CA PHE A 852 -22.71 -25.30 -43.18
C PHE A 852 -22.71 -24.10 -42.24
N VAL A 853 -22.16 -22.94 -42.63
CA VAL A 853 -22.22 -21.73 -41.80
C VAL A 853 -23.29 -20.79 -42.38
N PRO A 854 -24.50 -20.72 -41.81
CA PRO A 854 -25.51 -19.76 -42.25
C PRO A 854 -25.10 -18.34 -41.87
N ALA A 855 -25.34 -17.38 -42.76
CA ALA A 855 -25.01 -15.97 -42.55
C ALA A 855 -26.26 -15.13 -42.27
N LYS A 856 -27.42 -15.53 -42.80
CA LYS A 856 -28.69 -14.82 -42.66
C LYS A 856 -29.84 -15.76 -42.34
N ILE A 857 -30.83 -15.24 -41.62
CA ILE A 857 -32.11 -15.91 -41.35
C ILE A 857 -33.21 -15.11 -42.04
N MET A 858 -34.05 -15.82 -42.79
CA MET A 858 -35.14 -15.24 -43.56
C MET A 858 -36.46 -15.92 -43.18
N SER A 859 -37.58 -15.21 -43.33
CA SER A 859 -38.90 -15.84 -43.37
C SER A 859 -39.04 -16.66 -44.66
N LYS A 860 -39.96 -17.65 -44.65
CA LYS A 860 -40.40 -18.39 -45.84
C LYS A 860 -40.71 -17.50 -47.05
N ASP A 861 -41.20 -16.29 -46.83
CA ASP A 861 -41.56 -15.33 -47.88
C ASP A 861 -40.38 -14.49 -48.41
N GLY A 862 -39.15 -14.78 -47.98
CA GLY A 862 -37.93 -14.10 -48.45
C GLY A 862 -37.64 -12.75 -47.78
N ALA A 863 -38.24 -12.46 -46.63
CA ALA A 863 -37.90 -11.29 -45.81
C ALA A 863 -36.78 -11.61 -44.81
N GLY A 864 -35.74 -10.77 -44.72
CA GLY A 864 -34.70 -10.90 -43.70
C GLY A 864 -35.23 -10.61 -42.29
N ILE A 865 -34.80 -11.40 -41.30
CA ILE A 865 -35.24 -11.26 -39.91
C ILE A 865 -34.06 -10.78 -39.05
N ASP A 866 -34.05 -9.50 -38.71
CA ASP A 866 -32.95 -8.86 -37.99
C ASP A 866 -33.14 -8.80 -36.46
N ASN A 867 -34.31 -9.21 -35.94
CA ASN A 867 -34.59 -9.28 -34.49
C ASN A 867 -35.29 -10.61 -34.11
N ILE A 868 -34.68 -11.36 -33.19
CA ILE A 868 -35.18 -12.66 -32.71
C ILE A 868 -36.50 -12.53 -31.92
N GLU A 869 -36.76 -11.37 -31.32
CA GLU A 869 -38.02 -11.06 -30.62
C GLU A 869 -39.24 -10.96 -31.55
N LEU A 870 -39.04 -10.90 -32.87
CA LEU A 870 -40.12 -10.90 -33.85
C LEU A 870 -40.66 -12.32 -34.13
N ILE A 871 -39.85 -13.35 -33.84
CA ILE A 871 -40.15 -14.74 -34.15
C ILE A 871 -41.19 -15.30 -33.16
N ARG A 872 -42.10 -16.14 -33.66
CA ARG A 872 -43.24 -16.72 -32.92
C ARG A 872 -43.23 -18.26 -33.00
N ASP A 873 -43.97 -18.89 -32.10
CA ASP A 873 -44.14 -20.37 -32.07
C ASP A 873 -44.86 -20.82 -33.35
N GLY A 874 -44.24 -21.71 -34.11
CA GLY A 874 -44.71 -22.19 -35.42
C GLY A 874 -44.10 -21.49 -36.65
N ASP A 875 -43.25 -20.46 -36.49
CA ASP A 875 -42.65 -19.77 -37.63
C ASP A 875 -41.71 -20.66 -38.45
N GLN A 876 -41.73 -20.49 -39.78
CA GLN A 876 -40.86 -21.19 -40.73
C GLN A 876 -39.68 -20.28 -41.13
N LEU A 877 -38.50 -20.63 -40.65
CA LEU A 877 -37.25 -19.89 -40.83
C LEU A 877 -36.39 -20.56 -41.90
N VAL A 878 -35.85 -19.77 -42.82
CA VAL A 878 -34.95 -20.22 -43.88
C VAL A 878 -33.54 -19.73 -43.56
N LEU A 879 -32.59 -20.66 -43.46
CA LEU A 879 -31.17 -20.34 -43.29
C LEU A 879 -30.49 -20.23 -44.66
N VAL A 880 -29.74 -19.14 -44.86
CA VAL A 880 -29.12 -18.76 -46.14
C VAL A 880 -27.63 -18.47 -45.94
N SER A 881 -26.80 -18.90 -46.88
CA SER A 881 -25.35 -18.59 -46.89
C SER A 881 -25.06 -17.26 -47.60
N ASP A 882 -23.88 -16.67 -47.38
CA ASP A 882 -23.53 -15.37 -47.99
C ASP A 882 -23.15 -15.48 -49.49
N ASP A 883 -23.02 -16.69 -50.03
CA ASP A 883 -22.52 -16.96 -51.39
C ASP A 883 -23.62 -17.11 -52.45
N THR A 884 -24.37 -16.03 -52.73
CA THR A 884 -25.07 -15.87 -54.02
C THR A 884 -24.94 -14.47 -54.61
N ASN A 885 -23.93 -14.29 -55.46
CA ASN A 885 -23.99 -13.29 -56.53
C ASN A 885 -25.11 -13.71 -57.52
N TYR A 886 -26.18 -12.92 -57.61
CA TYR A 886 -27.15 -13.06 -58.70
C TYR A 886 -26.50 -12.63 -60.02
N GLY A 887 -26.19 -13.60 -60.87
CA GLY A 887 -26.00 -13.37 -62.30
C GLY A 887 -27.36 -13.22 -62.98
N THR A 888 -27.48 -12.23 -63.87
CA THR A 888 -28.61 -12.10 -64.78
C THR A 888 -28.55 -13.17 -65.87
N ASP A 889 -29.63 -13.95 -66.01
CA ASP A 889 -30.44 -14.06 -67.24
C ASP A 889 -31.69 -14.93 -67.00
#